data_AF-A0A937TEE8-F1
#
_entry.id   AF-A0A937TEE8-F1
#
_cell.length_a   1.000
_cell.length_b   1.000
_cell.length_c   1.000
_cell.angle_alpha   90.00
_cell.angle_beta   90.00
_cell.angle_gamma   90.00
#
_symmetry.space_group_name_H-M   'P 1'
#
loop_
_entity.id
_entity.type
_entity.pdbx_description
1 polymer ?
#
loop_
_entity_poly.entity_id
_entity_poly.type
_entity_poly.pdbx_seq_one_letter_code
_entity_poly.pdbx_strand_id
1 'polypeptide(L)'
;MKQINLINFCIAFLMSAIFGFSVSGQSNDPAAASGYIGDSQDFWDNTPVLVLSPESQATTLPTEVNNSDYFYFPYKDYSGEIKKHIYLQEGNASCAAVSTVFYTFSYEINRARGVPGLFDENKYPPNFTWNFLNDGIYDKGSGFYGNLLIVKENGVPNSVDWGNLDPADYLRWMSGYEKYHNSHYNRIEGYSKIHTLYNPDSLMLLKHWIADHNKGSAIGGLAVFAAFGACADEVYLPPESAHAGEEATVEWGTDCEHAMTIVGYCDDIKWDYNGDGQFTNYIDLNEDNIIDVRDWETGAFNIVGQGNENYAQDGFVWIMYKTVAEAQMHLIGTLVPSQFLVLHVNESYEPQLEVKAKIQYDNRNAFGSKISWSENADDYVFTNQNNAHAYIQKFFFFNGGDLPLHGIDYEPVEMLFDFSYWFLEENFGKIFYRCKEIDPENNYNGFMEYFSIIDYRWGEEFELYCEETNVPINNNIWLTNIYVDYDLIPHETDIEEDLLLFSDMVSRFNPTVVNGATLTVEDGVQIDMYNSNININSGSSLVLEDNVTIIAKRGICKLIVDGNVSIGNGVSFLAEGDAQLQIEINNTTTALEVTLNNAHFNGAGLIAKNDKTTITNSDFTDRGIWGFNGDFDISNTEFISSFVNISNADGNDRYVYITENCNFSGMQSTTAIYIDNYPNFKIDECSITECSSAINLFNCGYGTKHAQISNSTVTENSASGITVYLSSVDILHNEIVNNSYGIKCFDRSVVHIEGDNLSVTQEIKDNDSYEVFATRGSFPHYFHWNLVQDDDNLPGDPLVKYTGQEEGLDVRNNCWGNNFDPENDLDPYESYLWEPVWECMSGSGSGEGSEAEGMYLAARDKIEAEDFAGAKADFQEIVVQYPTTKYAQASLKELYSIEAFVTNDYPELKTYYSSEPNITNNPELAKLADFLINFCEIKLQNWPTAIAWFEDVIQNPESLEDSIFAIIDLGYTYFLMENGGFKSAYVGNMAQYKPVSRKQFEEDRDYLLSLLPGDELSKSMKESLGQLKSGELLQNIPNPFKGSTQIYYKLEEAAAVNIRVYNYSGQLVKSYNEGVKTGGVHYVEFDANGMSHGIYFYSIKVNGKTSDSKKMSVVR
;
A
#
# COMPACT_ATOMS: atom_id res chain seq x y z
N MET A 1 25.70 -26.20 39.37
CA MET A 1 26.90 -27.06 39.39
C MET A 1 27.59 -26.94 38.02
N LYS A 2 28.13 -25.79 37.63
CA LYS A 2 29.44 -25.21 38.00
C LYS A 2 30.71 -25.97 37.55
N GLN A 3 30.66 -27.06 36.77
CA GLN A 3 31.87 -27.64 36.15
C GLN A 3 31.80 -28.09 34.66
N ILE A 4 30.62 -28.17 34.02
CA ILE A 4 30.50 -28.43 32.56
C ILE A 4 30.45 -27.14 31.71
N ASN A 5 30.22 -25.98 32.35
CA ASN A 5 30.58 -24.67 31.81
C ASN A 5 32.11 -24.51 31.58
N LEU A 6 32.91 -25.55 31.83
CA LEU A 6 34.36 -25.62 31.57
C LEU A 6 34.73 -26.52 30.38
N ILE A 7 33.77 -27.15 29.67
CA ILE A 7 34.03 -28.03 28.50
C ILE A 7 33.54 -27.40 27.19
N ASN A 8 32.33 -26.84 27.11
CA ASN A 8 31.86 -26.21 25.86
C ASN A 8 32.55 -24.86 25.58
N PHE A 9 33.08 -24.24 26.63
CA PHE A 9 33.96 -23.07 26.61
C PHE A 9 35.44 -23.46 26.40
N CYS A 10 35.81 -24.72 26.67
CA CYS A 10 37.11 -25.28 26.35
C CYS A 10 37.02 -25.99 25.01
N ILE A 11 37.27 -25.28 23.92
CA ILE A 11 37.54 -25.82 22.58
C ILE A 11 36.63 -25.29 21.45
N ALA A 12 36.23 -24.02 21.61
CA ALA A 12 36.58 -22.94 20.65
C ALA A 12 38.11 -22.83 20.32
N PHE A 13 38.85 -23.92 20.52
CA PHE A 13 40.28 -24.19 20.47
C PHE A 13 40.51 -25.33 19.43
N LEU A 14 39.45 -25.97 18.89
CA LEU A 14 39.50 -26.87 17.72
C LEU A 14 39.27 -26.07 16.44
N MET A 15 38.35 -25.09 16.48
CA MET A 15 38.10 -24.19 15.35
C MET A 15 39.20 -23.15 15.14
N SER A 16 40.11 -22.99 16.11
CA SER A 16 41.44 -22.40 15.89
C SER A 16 42.56 -23.44 15.73
N ALA A 17 42.32 -24.73 16.00
CA ALA A 17 43.32 -25.79 15.75
C ALA A 17 43.44 -26.19 14.27
N ILE A 18 42.60 -25.66 13.39
CA ILE A 18 42.90 -25.56 11.96
C ILE A 18 42.94 -24.08 11.58
N PHE A 19 43.64 -23.23 12.34
CA PHE A 19 44.37 -22.15 11.68
C PHE A 19 45.11 -22.78 10.52
N GLY A 20 44.80 -22.32 9.30
CA GLY A 20 45.25 -22.87 8.05
C GLY A 20 46.67 -23.42 8.14
N PHE A 21 46.79 -24.74 8.24
CA PHE A 21 48.03 -25.38 7.88
C PHE A 21 48.16 -25.21 6.38
N SER A 22 48.96 -24.21 6.01
CA SER A 22 49.67 -24.20 4.75
C SER A 22 50.52 -25.49 4.72
N VAL A 23 49.96 -26.54 4.12
CA VAL A 23 50.80 -27.62 3.63
C VAL A 23 51.40 -27.09 2.34
N SER A 24 52.57 -26.46 2.48
CA SER A 24 53.46 -26.18 1.36
C SER A 24 54.03 -27.51 0.85
N GLY A 25 53.22 -28.21 0.06
CA GLY A 25 53.60 -29.34 -0.76
C GLY A 25 53.40 -28.98 -2.22
N GLN A 26 54.11 -27.96 -2.71
CA GLN A 26 54.16 -27.68 -4.14
C GLN A 26 54.85 -28.84 -4.86
N SER A 27 54.12 -29.56 -5.72
CA SER A 27 54.76 -30.23 -6.84
C SER A 27 55.21 -29.12 -7.81
N ASN A 28 56.48 -29.15 -8.23
CA ASN A 28 57.03 -28.20 -9.20
C ASN A 28 56.70 -28.61 -10.65
N ASP A 29 55.62 -29.39 -10.85
CA ASP A 29 55.21 -29.85 -12.17
C ASP A 29 53.88 -29.20 -12.58
N PRO A 30 53.89 -28.24 -13.52
CA PRO A 30 52.66 -27.61 -14.03
C PRO A 30 51.72 -28.58 -14.77
N ALA A 31 52.08 -29.85 -14.95
CA ALA A 31 51.23 -30.89 -15.52
C ALA A 31 50.40 -31.68 -14.47
N ALA A 32 50.69 -31.57 -13.16
CA ALA A 32 50.00 -32.31 -12.11
C ALA A 32 49.01 -31.43 -11.32
N ALA A 33 47.81 -31.25 -11.87
CA ALA A 33 46.70 -30.53 -11.21
C ALA A 33 46.04 -31.37 -10.10
N SER A 34 46.78 -31.64 -9.02
CA SER A 34 46.25 -32.27 -7.79
C SER A 34 45.66 -31.20 -6.87
N GLY A 35 44.35 -31.28 -6.57
CA GLY A 35 43.62 -30.27 -5.80
C GLY A 35 42.70 -30.81 -4.71
N TYR A 36 42.81 -32.09 -4.34
CA TYR A 36 42.05 -32.63 -3.22
C TYR A 36 42.82 -32.39 -1.92
N ILE A 37 42.10 -31.88 -0.91
CA ILE A 37 42.61 -31.77 0.46
C ILE A 37 41.80 -32.76 1.31
N GLY A 38 42.49 -33.69 1.98
CA GLY A 38 41.87 -34.73 2.79
C GLY A 38 40.83 -34.22 3.78
N ASP A 39 39.61 -34.74 3.69
CA ASP A 39 38.53 -34.46 4.64
C ASP A 39 38.85 -34.99 6.05
N SER A 40 38.19 -34.46 7.08
CA SER A 40 38.43 -34.88 8.46
C SER A 40 37.95 -36.32 8.73
N GLN A 41 38.57 -37.00 9.71
CA GLN A 41 38.07 -38.30 10.18
C GLN A 41 36.61 -38.19 10.67
N ASP A 42 36.27 -37.10 11.35
CA ASP A 42 34.92 -36.83 11.83
C ASP A 42 33.90 -36.79 10.70
N PHE A 43 34.24 -36.20 9.54
CA PHE A 43 33.36 -36.19 8.38
C PHE A 43 33.07 -37.63 7.90
N TRP A 44 34.13 -38.43 7.72
CA TRP A 44 33.97 -39.80 7.26
C TRP A 44 33.22 -40.65 8.29
N ASP A 45 33.51 -40.53 9.58
CA ASP A 45 32.85 -41.29 10.65
C ASP A 45 31.35 -41.00 10.74
N ASN A 46 30.95 -39.75 10.54
CA ASN A 46 29.54 -39.32 10.60
C ASN A 46 28.80 -39.48 9.26
N THR A 47 29.49 -39.82 8.17
CA THR A 47 28.85 -40.05 6.87
C THR A 47 28.09 -41.39 6.86
N PRO A 48 26.78 -41.41 6.51
CA PRO A 48 25.99 -42.63 6.47
C PRO A 48 26.57 -43.68 5.52
N VAL A 49 26.61 -44.94 5.95
CA VAL A 49 27.06 -46.06 5.09
C VAL A 49 25.91 -46.50 4.19
N LEU A 50 26.15 -46.59 2.89
CA LEU A 50 25.17 -47.13 1.94
C LEU A 50 24.98 -48.64 2.20
N VAL A 51 23.73 -49.11 2.15
CA VAL A 51 23.38 -50.52 2.32
C VAL A 51 22.63 -51.01 1.09
N LEU A 52 22.95 -52.22 0.63
CA LEU A 52 22.33 -52.82 -0.54
C LEU A 52 20.82 -53.02 -0.32
N SER A 53 20.00 -52.44 -1.20
CA SER A 53 18.54 -52.50 -1.08
C SER A 53 17.97 -53.87 -1.47
N PRO A 54 16.81 -54.27 -0.90
CA PRO A 54 16.13 -55.50 -1.30
C PRO A 54 15.82 -55.58 -2.81
N GLU A 55 15.50 -54.44 -3.43
CA GLU A 55 15.22 -54.34 -4.87
C GLU A 55 16.46 -54.67 -5.70
N SER A 56 17.63 -54.17 -5.29
CA SER A 56 18.89 -54.40 -5.99
C SER A 56 19.40 -55.82 -5.79
N GLN A 57 19.18 -56.43 -4.61
CA GLN A 57 19.51 -57.84 -4.36
C GLN A 57 18.81 -58.81 -5.33
N ALA A 58 17.65 -58.43 -5.87
CA ALA A 58 16.91 -59.22 -6.85
C ALA A 58 17.29 -58.90 -8.31
N THR A 59 18.14 -57.89 -8.53
CA THR A 59 18.51 -57.39 -9.85
C THR A 59 19.81 -58.05 -10.32
N THR A 60 19.81 -58.58 -11.55
CA THR A 60 21.04 -59.08 -12.18
C THR A 60 21.72 -57.92 -12.89
N LEU A 61 22.95 -57.61 -12.49
CA LEU A 61 23.72 -56.52 -13.08
C LEU A 61 24.23 -56.88 -14.48
N PRO A 62 24.26 -55.91 -15.42
CA PRO A 62 24.97 -56.08 -16.68
C PRO A 62 26.49 -56.19 -16.42
N THR A 63 27.21 -56.80 -17.35
CA THR A 63 28.68 -56.93 -17.27
C THR A 63 29.39 -55.62 -17.60
N GLU A 64 28.69 -54.64 -18.17
CA GLU A 64 29.22 -53.34 -18.54
C GLU A 64 28.15 -52.27 -18.40
N VAL A 65 28.51 -51.12 -17.82
CA VAL A 65 27.68 -49.92 -17.68
C VAL A 65 28.53 -48.70 -17.99
N ASN A 66 27.98 -47.76 -18.77
CA ASN A 66 28.58 -46.44 -18.95
C ASN A 66 27.50 -45.36 -18.83
N ASN A 67 27.44 -44.70 -17.67
CA ASN A 67 26.45 -43.66 -17.43
C ASN A 67 26.76 -42.35 -18.15
N SER A 68 27.97 -42.16 -18.67
CA SER A 68 28.31 -40.99 -19.50
C SER A 68 27.63 -41.00 -20.87
N ASP A 69 27.08 -42.14 -21.30
CA ASP A 69 26.31 -42.23 -22.55
C ASP A 69 24.85 -41.79 -22.41
N TYR A 70 24.34 -41.68 -21.17
CA TYR A 70 23.01 -41.15 -20.95
C TYR A 70 22.97 -39.63 -21.14
N PHE A 71 21.82 -39.14 -21.61
CA PHE A 71 21.60 -37.73 -21.91
C PHE A 71 21.65 -36.80 -20.67
N TYR A 72 21.70 -37.37 -19.45
CA TYR A 72 21.86 -36.64 -18.18
C TYR A 72 23.29 -36.16 -17.92
N PHE A 73 24.28 -36.77 -18.57
CA PHE A 73 25.69 -36.49 -18.30
C PHE A 73 26.11 -35.09 -18.79
N PRO A 74 26.85 -34.32 -17.95
CA PRO A 74 27.22 -32.94 -18.27
C PRO A 74 28.52 -32.88 -19.09
N TYR A 75 28.42 -32.40 -20.33
CA TYR A 75 29.56 -32.08 -21.19
C TYR A 75 29.79 -30.56 -21.26
N LYS A 76 31.04 -30.11 -21.44
CA LYS A 76 31.43 -28.68 -21.45
C LYS A 76 30.82 -27.91 -22.63
N ASP A 77 30.96 -28.38 -23.87
CA ASP A 77 30.43 -27.74 -25.09
C ASP A 77 29.77 -28.76 -26.05
N TYR A 78 28.71 -28.34 -26.75
CA TYR A 78 28.04 -29.06 -27.83
C TYR A 78 28.01 -28.18 -29.08
N SER A 79 29.13 -28.09 -29.79
CA SER A 79 29.28 -27.27 -31.00
C SER A 79 28.54 -27.81 -32.24
N GLY A 80 27.70 -28.83 -32.08
CA GLY A 80 27.06 -29.56 -33.18
C GLY A 80 28.00 -30.46 -33.97
N GLU A 81 29.31 -30.44 -33.67
CA GLU A 81 30.25 -31.49 -34.04
C GLU A 81 30.16 -32.63 -33.03
N ILE A 82 30.35 -33.87 -33.48
CA ILE A 82 30.27 -35.10 -32.68
C ILE A 82 31.51 -35.21 -31.77
N LYS A 83 31.79 -34.20 -30.95
CA LYS A 83 32.85 -34.23 -29.93
C LYS A 83 32.29 -33.76 -28.60
N LYS A 84 32.17 -34.71 -27.68
CA LYS A 84 31.75 -34.55 -26.30
C LYS A 84 32.95 -34.04 -25.49
N HIS A 85 33.06 -32.73 -25.23
CA HIS A 85 34.19 -32.19 -24.45
C HIS A 85 33.95 -32.34 -22.94
N ILE A 86 34.93 -32.87 -22.20
CA ILE A 86 34.91 -32.95 -20.72
C ILE A 86 35.29 -31.61 -20.07
N TYR A 87 35.04 -31.45 -18.78
CA TYR A 87 35.49 -30.28 -18.02
C TYR A 87 37.02 -30.30 -17.88
N LEU A 88 37.66 -29.18 -18.24
CA LEU A 88 39.11 -29.01 -18.14
C LEU A 88 39.39 -28.10 -16.95
N GLN A 89 40.16 -28.56 -15.97
CA GLN A 89 40.51 -27.74 -14.80
C GLN A 89 41.70 -26.78 -15.05
N GLU A 90 42.31 -26.82 -16.24
CA GLU A 90 43.38 -25.90 -16.73
C GLU A 90 44.51 -25.59 -15.72
N GLY A 91 44.86 -26.55 -14.88
CA GLY A 91 45.93 -26.40 -13.88
C GLY A 91 45.49 -25.78 -12.55
N ASN A 92 44.21 -25.43 -12.38
CA ASN A 92 43.65 -25.05 -11.09
C ASN A 92 43.42 -26.28 -10.20
N ALA A 93 43.40 -26.08 -8.88
CA ALA A 93 43.28 -27.16 -7.91
C ALA A 93 41.83 -27.50 -7.54
N SER A 94 40.91 -27.55 -8.52
CA SER A 94 39.46 -27.68 -8.27
C SER A 94 38.89 -29.11 -8.35
N CYS A 95 39.74 -30.15 -8.44
CA CYS A 95 39.31 -31.52 -8.75
C CYS A 95 38.21 -32.10 -7.83
N ALA A 96 38.20 -31.72 -6.54
CA ALA A 96 37.14 -32.12 -5.62
C ALA A 96 35.77 -31.51 -5.99
N ALA A 97 35.74 -30.23 -6.34
CA ALA A 97 34.54 -29.52 -6.79
C ALA A 97 34.08 -30.01 -8.16
N VAL A 98 35.01 -30.26 -9.09
CA VAL A 98 34.69 -30.84 -10.42
C VAL A 98 34.03 -32.21 -10.27
N SER A 99 34.58 -33.09 -9.43
CA SER A 99 34.04 -34.43 -9.19
C SER A 99 32.66 -34.39 -8.54
N THR A 100 32.52 -33.61 -7.46
CA THR A 100 31.31 -33.58 -6.64
C THR A 100 30.19 -32.77 -7.26
N VAL A 101 30.50 -31.60 -7.82
CA VAL A 101 29.53 -30.63 -8.35
C VAL A 101 29.31 -30.83 -9.84
N PHE A 102 30.35 -30.62 -10.66
CA PHE A 102 30.18 -30.60 -12.11
C PHE A 102 29.71 -31.94 -12.66
N TYR A 103 30.34 -33.05 -12.27
CA TYR A 103 29.93 -34.38 -12.78
C TYR A 103 28.82 -35.00 -11.95
N THR A 104 29.08 -35.24 -10.66
CA THR A 104 28.20 -36.10 -9.85
C THR A 104 26.88 -35.43 -9.52
N PHE A 105 26.90 -34.22 -8.95
CA PHE A 105 25.67 -33.50 -8.64
C PHE A 105 24.84 -33.21 -9.89
N SER A 106 25.45 -32.65 -10.95
CA SER A 106 24.75 -32.39 -12.21
C SER A 106 24.08 -33.65 -12.77
N TYR A 107 24.81 -34.77 -12.86
CA TYR A 107 24.23 -36.01 -13.35
C TYR A 107 23.06 -36.48 -12.48
N GLU A 108 23.22 -36.48 -11.15
CA GLU A 108 22.18 -36.97 -10.23
C GLU A 108 20.92 -36.12 -10.28
N ILE A 109 21.03 -34.79 -10.29
CA ILE A 109 19.87 -33.89 -10.35
C ILE A 109 19.19 -33.95 -11.72
N ASN A 110 19.97 -34.05 -12.80
CA ASN A 110 19.45 -34.20 -14.16
C ASN A 110 18.72 -35.53 -14.36
N ARG A 111 19.29 -36.62 -13.81
CA ARG A 111 18.67 -37.96 -13.80
C ARG A 111 17.36 -37.94 -13.02
N ALA A 112 17.34 -37.31 -11.84
CA ALA A 112 16.13 -37.19 -11.04
C ALA A 112 15.03 -36.41 -11.77
N ARG A 113 15.36 -35.27 -12.37
CA ARG A 113 14.42 -34.41 -13.10
C ARG A 113 14.07 -34.88 -14.51
N GLY A 114 14.81 -35.85 -15.06
CA GLY A 114 14.61 -36.33 -16.42
C GLY A 114 15.06 -35.35 -17.51
N VAL A 115 16.04 -34.47 -17.23
CA VAL A 115 16.45 -33.36 -18.14
C VAL A 115 17.85 -33.56 -18.74
N PRO A 116 18.16 -33.01 -19.93
CA PRO A 116 19.47 -33.21 -20.54
C PRO A 116 20.58 -32.35 -19.92
N GLY A 117 21.67 -32.98 -19.49
CA GLY A 117 22.83 -32.31 -18.88
C GLY A 117 23.72 -31.55 -19.85
N LEU A 118 23.39 -31.57 -21.15
CA LEU A 118 24.12 -30.85 -22.18
C LEU A 118 23.78 -29.35 -22.25
N PHE A 119 22.64 -28.94 -21.69
CA PHE A 119 22.18 -27.55 -21.67
C PHE A 119 22.72 -26.81 -20.45
N ASP A 120 23.06 -25.53 -20.60
CA ASP A 120 23.72 -24.74 -19.56
C ASP A 120 22.83 -24.54 -18.32
N GLU A 121 21.50 -24.56 -18.49
CA GLU A 121 20.50 -24.53 -17.42
C GLU A 121 20.57 -25.78 -16.52
N ASN A 122 21.19 -26.87 -17.01
CA ASN A 122 21.31 -28.17 -16.35
C ASN A 122 22.78 -28.54 -16.05
N LYS A 123 23.69 -27.57 -16.13
CA LYS A 123 25.11 -27.72 -15.77
C LYS A 123 25.44 -26.87 -14.56
N TYR A 124 26.15 -27.45 -13.60
CA TYR A 124 26.44 -26.79 -12.33
C TYR A 124 27.94 -26.49 -12.19
N PRO A 125 28.35 -25.21 -12.14
CA PRO A 125 29.76 -24.81 -12.14
C PRO A 125 30.49 -25.23 -10.85
N PRO A 126 31.66 -25.89 -10.96
CA PRO A 126 32.45 -26.27 -9.80
C PRO A 126 33.12 -25.05 -9.12
N ASN A 127 33.34 -23.96 -9.86
CA ASN A 127 33.92 -22.72 -9.32
C ASN A 127 33.02 -22.08 -8.26
N PHE A 128 31.69 -22.28 -8.33
CA PHE A 128 30.78 -21.70 -7.34
C PHE A 128 31.17 -22.12 -5.92
N THR A 129 31.29 -23.43 -5.67
CA THR A 129 31.67 -23.94 -4.35
C THR A 129 33.16 -23.76 -4.07
N TRP A 130 34.02 -23.94 -5.08
CA TRP A 130 35.46 -23.87 -4.91
C TRP A 130 35.96 -22.47 -4.55
N ASN A 131 35.37 -21.40 -5.09
CA ASN A 131 35.78 -20.01 -4.82
C ASN A 131 35.52 -19.57 -3.37
N PHE A 132 34.68 -20.30 -2.63
CA PHE A 132 34.51 -20.11 -1.17
C PHE A 132 35.59 -20.83 -0.35
N LEU A 133 36.27 -21.83 -0.93
CA LEU A 133 37.16 -22.77 -0.23
C LEU A 133 38.64 -22.61 -0.62
N ASN A 134 38.92 -21.92 -1.73
CA ASN A 134 40.27 -21.78 -2.29
C ASN A 134 41.09 -20.63 -1.68
N ASP A 135 40.56 -19.89 -0.71
CA ASP A 135 41.17 -18.69 -0.13
C ASP A 135 41.68 -17.64 -1.14
N GLY A 136 41.09 -17.59 -2.34
CA GLY A 136 41.55 -16.72 -3.42
C GLY A 136 42.89 -17.14 -4.05
N ILE A 137 43.29 -18.40 -3.87
CA ILE A 137 44.56 -18.97 -4.35
C ILE A 137 44.25 -19.98 -5.47
N TYR A 138 44.83 -19.76 -6.65
CA TYR A 138 44.56 -20.54 -7.88
C TYR A 138 44.89 -22.03 -7.76
N ASP A 139 45.98 -22.37 -7.07
CA ASP A 139 46.49 -23.73 -6.88
C ASP A 139 46.10 -24.32 -5.51
N LYS A 140 45.11 -23.73 -4.81
CA LYS A 140 44.62 -24.26 -3.55
C LYS A 140 43.45 -25.23 -3.72
N GLY A 141 43.65 -26.43 -3.20
CA GLY A 141 42.66 -27.51 -3.21
C GLY A 141 41.47 -27.33 -2.27
N SER A 142 40.52 -28.25 -2.34
CA SER A 142 39.39 -28.38 -1.41
C SER A 142 39.04 -29.86 -1.12
N GLY A 143 38.31 -30.12 -0.04
CA GLY A 143 37.79 -31.46 0.30
C GLY A 143 36.36 -31.70 -0.20
N PHE A 144 35.84 -32.93 -0.07
CA PHE A 144 34.46 -33.23 -0.45
C PHE A 144 33.45 -32.57 0.49
N TYR A 145 33.73 -32.55 1.79
CA TYR A 145 32.79 -32.02 2.79
C TYR A 145 32.43 -30.56 2.53
N GLY A 146 33.42 -29.69 2.30
CA GLY A 146 33.19 -28.26 2.09
C GLY A 146 32.30 -27.99 0.87
N ASN A 147 32.59 -28.66 -0.25
CA ASN A 147 31.81 -28.50 -1.49
C ASN A 147 30.37 -29.00 -1.30
N LEU A 148 30.19 -30.21 -0.76
CA LEU A 148 28.86 -30.79 -0.55
C LEU A 148 28.05 -30.04 0.51
N LEU A 149 28.69 -29.43 1.50
CA LEU A 149 28.03 -28.60 2.50
C LEU A 149 27.41 -27.35 1.86
N ILE A 150 28.14 -26.68 0.96
CA ILE A 150 27.61 -25.52 0.21
C ILE A 150 26.42 -25.95 -0.64
N VAL A 151 26.54 -27.03 -1.42
CA VAL A 151 25.42 -27.55 -2.25
C VAL A 151 24.22 -27.95 -1.40
N LYS A 152 24.42 -28.39 -0.16
CA LYS A 152 23.31 -28.72 0.75
C LYS A 152 22.65 -27.47 1.36
N GLU A 153 23.46 -26.58 1.93
CA GLU A 153 23.00 -25.43 2.73
C GLU A 153 22.60 -24.21 1.88
N ASN A 154 23.19 -24.02 0.71
CA ASN A 154 22.87 -22.94 -0.23
C ASN A 154 22.39 -23.44 -1.60
N GLY A 155 22.73 -24.65 -2.00
CA GLY A 155 22.53 -25.07 -3.38
C GLY A 155 23.61 -24.53 -4.31
N VAL A 156 23.39 -24.63 -5.61
CA VAL A 156 24.37 -24.25 -6.62
C VAL A 156 23.68 -23.65 -7.86
N PRO A 157 24.15 -22.51 -8.38
CA PRO A 157 23.60 -21.92 -9.59
C PRO A 157 23.86 -22.84 -10.79
N ASN A 158 22.97 -22.81 -11.77
CA ASN A 158 23.29 -23.39 -13.07
C ASN A 158 24.28 -22.46 -13.83
N SER A 159 24.74 -22.90 -14.99
CA SER A 159 25.72 -22.15 -15.79
C SER A 159 25.11 -20.91 -16.45
N VAL A 160 23.79 -20.79 -16.57
CA VAL A 160 23.12 -19.57 -17.03
C VAL A 160 23.21 -18.47 -15.97
N ASP A 161 22.91 -18.79 -14.72
CA ASP A 161 22.94 -17.83 -13.60
C ASP A 161 24.38 -17.45 -13.20
N TRP A 162 25.28 -18.43 -13.19
CA TRP A 162 26.70 -18.21 -12.88
C TRP A 162 27.45 -17.55 -14.06
N GLY A 163 27.16 -17.91 -15.31
CA GLY A 163 27.96 -17.51 -16.47
C GLY A 163 29.00 -18.56 -16.88
N ASN A 164 30.11 -18.14 -17.50
CA ASN A 164 31.04 -19.08 -18.14
C ASN A 164 31.70 -20.06 -17.15
N LEU A 165 31.88 -21.31 -17.59
CA LEU A 165 32.58 -22.39 -16.91
C LEU A 165 34.12 -22.24 -17.02
N ASP A 166 34.62 -21.01 -16.93
CA ASP A 166 36.05 -20.71 -17.08
C ASP A 166 36.81 -21.13 -15.81
N PRO A 167 37.75 -22.08 -15.88
CA PRO A 167 38.57 -22.48 -14.74
C PRO A 167 39.42 -21.33 -14.15
N ALA A 168 39.67 -20.26 -14.92
CA ALA A 168 40.38 -19.07 -14.47
C ALA A 168 39.50 -18.11 -13.64
N ASP A 169 38.20 -18.39 -13.47
CA ASP A 169 37.28 -17.57 -12.67
C ASP A 169 37.31 -17.98 -11.18
N TYR A 170 38.48 -17.86 -10.54
CA TYR A 170 38.75 -18.39 -9.19
C TYR A 170 38.58 -17.39 -8.03
N LEU A 171 38.32 -16.11 -8.35
CA LEU A 171 38.17 -15.02 -7.36
C LEU A 171 36.72 -14.55 -7.19
N ARG A 172 35.85 -14.93 -8.13
CA ARG A 172 34.48 -14.44 -8.24
C ARG A 172 33.58 -14.96 -7.14
N TRP A 173 32.83 -14.05 -6.55
CA TRP A 173 31.62 -14.34 -5.79
C TRP A 173 30.39 -13.86 -6.59
N MET A 174 29.31 -14.63 -6.52
CA MET A 174 28.05 -14.32 -7.21
C MET A 174 27.35 -13.16 -6.50
N SER A 175 26.60 -12.34 -7.24
CA SER A 175 25.75 -11.28 -6.71
C SER A 175 24.45 -11.23 -7.49
N GLY A 176 23.33 -11.09 -6.78
CA GLY A 176 21.99 -10.90 -7.35
C GLY A 176 20.95 -11.87 -6.79
N TYR A 177 19.80 -11.32 -6.39
CA TYR A 177 18.62 -12.06 -5.89
C TYR A 177 18.26 -13.29 -6.75
N GLU A 178 17.92 -13.08 -8.02
CA GLU A 178 17.42 -14.14 -8.91
C GLU A 178 18.39 -15.32 -9.00
N LYS A 179 19.70 -15.05 -9.04
CA LYS A 179 20.73 -16.08 -9.18
C LYS A 179 20.81 -16.98 -7.95
N TYR A 180 20.79 -16.37 -6.76
CA TYR A 180 20.80 -17.14 -5.52
C TYR A 180 19.47 -17.87 -5.30
N HIS A 181 18.33 -17.21 -5.56
CA HIS A 181 17.02 -17.85 -5.51
C HIS A 181 16.97 -19.10 -6.40
N ASN A 182 17.41 -19.00 -7.67
CA ASN A 182 17.50 -20.13 -8.59
C ASN A 182 18.46 -21.22 -8.09
N SER A 183 19.56 -20.84 -7.44
CA SER A 183 20.52 -21.78 -6.84
C SER A 183 19.89 -22.64 -5.75
N HIS A 184 18.96 -22.06 -4.99
CA HIS A 184 18.31 -22.75 -3.89
C HIS A 184 17.49 -23.96 -4.34
N TYR A 185 16.97 -23.99 -5.57
CA TYR A 185 16.28 -25.17 -6.13
C TYR A 185 17.25 -26.34 -6.41
N ASN A 186 18.57 -26.12 -6.41
CA ASN A 186 19.55 -27.10 -6.86
C ASN A 186 20.41 -27.58 -5.68
N ARG A 187 19.94 -28.61 -4.96
CA ARG A 187 20.55 -29.07 -3.71
C ARG A 187 20.65 -30.58 -3.60
N ILE A 188 21.57 -31.03 -2.74
CA ILE A 188 21.59 -32.41 -2.25
C ILE A 188 20.71 -32.55 -1.01
N GLU A 189 19.99 -33.67 -0.91
CA GLU A 189 19.37 -34.12 0.35
C GLU A 189 20.47 -34.64 1.31
N GLY A 190 21.44 -35.36 0.75
CA GLY A 190 22.57 -35.89 1.51
C GLY A 190 23.53 -36.70 0.64
N TYR A 191 24.38 -37.46 1.31
CA TYR A 191 25.38 -38.32 0.67
C TYR A 191 25.60 -39.57 1.53
N SER A 192 26.09 -40.63 0.91
CA SER A 192 26.42 -41.87 1.62
C SER A 192 27.81 -42.34 1.21
N LYS A 193 28.52 -42.97 2.15
CA LYS A 193 29.81 -43.59 1.89
C LYS A 193 29.65 -45.07 1.56
N ILE A 194 30.51 -45.55 0.68
CA ILE A 194 30.78 -46.98 0.48
C ILE A 194 32.20 -47.23 1.01
N HIS A 195 32.32 -48.27 1.84
CA HIS A 195 33.60 -48.67 2.41
C HIS A 195 34.56 -49.18 1.32
N THR A 196 35.80 -49.40 1.73
CA THR A 196 36.93 -49.80 0.89
C THR A 196 36.62 -50.99 -0.03
N LEU A 197 37.00 -50.89 -1.31
CA LEU A 197 36.61 -51.86 -2.34
C LEU A 197 37.40 -53.16 -2.35
N TYR A 198 38.37 -53.39 -1.46
CA TYR A 198 39.00 -54.70 -1.34
C TYR A 198 37.98 -55.79 -0.94
N ASN A 199 36.87 -55.42 -0.27
CA ASN A 199 35.76 -56.33 -0.03
C ASN A 199 34.87 -56.48 -1.28
N PRO A 200 34.70 -57.70 -1.85
CA PRO A 200 33.81 -57.94 -2.98
C PRO A 200 32.36 -57.47 -2.80
N ASP A 201 31.85 -57.48 -1.56
CA ASP A 201 30.49 -56.99 -1.26
C ASP A 201 30.39 -55.47 -1.45
N SER A 202 31.45 -54.72 -1.12
CA SER A 202 31.52 -53.27 -1.31
C SER A 202 31.65 -52.90 -2.79
N LEU A 203 32.41 -53.69 -3.56
CA LEU A 203 32.43 -53.60 -5.02
C LEU A 203 31.04 -53.84 -5.62
N MET A 204 30.35 -54.89 -5.17
CA MET A 204 28.99 -55.20 -5.65
C MET A 204 28.01 -54.08 -5.32
N LEU A 205 28.07 -53.52 -4.12
CA LEU A 205 27.23 -52.38 -3.72
C LEU A 205 27.47 -51.15 -4.60
N LEU A 206 28.73 -50.83 -4.91
CA LEU A 206 29.07 -49.72 -5.82
C LEU A 206 28.57 -50.00 -7.24
N LYS A 207 28.71 -51.24 -7.74
CA LYS A 207 28.17 -51.63 -9.04
C LYS A 207 26.64 -51.51 -9.11
N HIS A 208 25.93 -51.85 -8.05
CA HIS A 208 24.48 -51.61 -7.97
C HIS A 208 24.16 -50.12 -8.00
N TRP A 209 24.87 -49.28 -7.23
CA TRP A 209 24.69 -47.83 -7.34
C TRP A 209 24.87 -47.33 -8.78
N ILE A 210 25.94 -47.73 -9.45
CA ILE A 210 26.25 -47.32 -10.83
C ILE A 210 25.24 -47.88 -11.85
N ALA A 211 24.76 -49.10 -11.67
CA ALA A 211 23.89 -49.75 -12.66
C ALA A 211 22.41 -49.46 -12.46
N ASP A 212 21.96 -49.43 -11.21
CA ASP A 212 20.54 -49.43 -10.84
C ASP A 212 20.17 -48.45 -9.70
N HIS A 213 21.09 -47.55 -9.34
CA HIS A 213 20.95 -46.55 -8.27
C HIS A 213 20.71 -47.16 -6.89
N ASN A 214 21.06 -48.44 -6.70
CA ASN A 214 20.71 -49.23 -5.51
C ASN A 214 19.19 -49.22 -5.24
N LYS A 215 18.36 -49.18 -6.29
CA LYS A 215 16.88 -49.18 -6.20
C LYS A 215 16.23 -50.05 -7.29
N GLY A 216 17.00 -50.83 -8.04
CA GLY A 216 16.51 -51.56 -9.22
C GLY A 216 16.07 -50.63 -10.37
N SER A 217 16.58 -49.40 -10.41
CA SER A 217 16.33 -48.43 -11.48
C SER A 217 16.92 -48.91 -12.81
N ALA A 218 16.32 -48.50 -13.94
CA ALA A 218 16.89 -48.78 -15.26
C ALA A 218 18.19 -47.98 -15.54
N ILE A 219 18.41 -46.91 -14.77
CA ILE A 219 19.55 -46.00 -14.91
C ILE A 219 20.11 -45.77 -13.52
N GLY A 220 21.41 -46.01 -13.34
CA GLY A 220 22.10 -45.80 -12.08
C GLY A 220 22.78 -44.45 -11.95
N GLY A 221 23.64 -44.33 -10.94
CA GLY A 221 24.27 -43.11 -10.49
C GLY A 221 25.77 -43.00 -10.80
N LEU A 222 26.40 -41.93 -10.30
CA LEU A 222 27.86 -41.77 -10.31
C LEU A 222 28.42 -41.85 -8.88
N ALA A 223 29.71 -42.12 -8.75
CA ALA A 223 30.39 -42.14 -7.46
C ALA A 223 31.71 -41.38 -7.52
N VAL A 224 32.11 -40.75 -6.41
CA VAL A 224 33.37 -40.01 -6.31
C VAL A 224 34.30 -40.64 -5.28
N PHE A 225 35.59 -40.55 -5.52
CA PHE A 225 36.62 -40.96 -4.56
C PHE A 225 37.89 -40.14 -4.74
N ALA A 226 38.76 -40.17 -3.74
CA ALA A 226 40.09 -39.59 -3.81
C ALA A 226 41.15 -40.70 -3.84
N ALA A 227 42.23 -40.49 -4.58
CA ALA A 227 43.37 -41.39 -4.67
C ALA A 227 44.69 -40.64 -4.61
N PHE A 228 45.63 -41.16 -3.83
CA PHE A 228 47.03 -40.76 -3.72
C PHE A 228 47.85 -41.65 -4.68
N GLY A 229 48.54 -41.02 -5.62
CA GLY A 229 49.33 -41.68 -6.65
C GLY A 229 48.69 -41.72 -8.04
N ALA A 230 47.83 -40.77 -8.43
CA ALA A 230 47.09 -40.83 -9.70
C ALA A 230 47.92 -40.77 -11.01
N CYS A 231 49.25 -40.65 -10.94
CA CYS A 231 50.14 -40.38 -12.07
C CYS A 231 51.00 -41.61 -12.43
N ALA A 232 50.38 -42.66 -12.99
CA ALA A 232 51.07 -43.87 -13.45
C ALA A 232 51.42 -43.82 -14.95
N ASP A 233 52.30 -44.71 -15.42
CA ASP A 233 52.66 -44.81 -16.84
C ASP A 233 51.46 -45.23 -17.71
N GLU A 234 51.36 -44.66 -18.92
CA GLU A 234 50.34 -45.02 -19.91
C GLU A 234 50.47 -46.51 -20.30
N VAL A 235 49.45 -47.32 -20.00
CA VAL A 235 49.35 -48.70 -20.50
C VAL A 235 48.11 -48.88 -21.37
N TYR A 236 48.21 -49.77 -22.37
CA TYR A 236 47.14 -50.03 -23.33
C TYR A 236 46.63 -51.46 -23.17
N LEU A 237 45.31 -51.62 -23.14
CA LEU A 237 44.65 -52.89 -22.89
C LEU A 237 45.00 -53.94 -23.98
N PRO A 238 45.30 -55.19 -23.58
CA PRO A 238 45.71 -56.23 -24.51
C PRO A 238 44.55 -56.70 -25.42
N PRO A 239 44.83 -57.35 -26.56
CA PRO A 239 43.80 -57.87 -27.49
C PRO A 239 42.75 -58.81 -26.87
N GLU A 240 43.10 -59.47 -25.77
CA GLU A 240 42.25 -60.40 -25.01
C GLU A 240 41.28 -59.71 -24.03
N SER A 241 41.49 -58.41 -23.79
CA SER A 241 40.64 -57.55 -22.97
C SER A 241 39.48 -56.97 -23.79
N ALA A 242 38.33 -56.75 -23.15
CA ALA A 242 37.38 -55.76 -23.66
C ALA A 242 38.09 -54.40 -23.80
N HIS A 243 37.65 -53.55 -24.73
CA HIS A 243 38.29 -52.24 -24.98
C HIS A 243 39.78 -52.32 -25.38
N ALA A 244 40.19 -53.39 -26.07
CA ALA A 244 41.57 -53.59 -26.51
C ALA A 244 42.14 -52.37 -27.26
N GLY A 245 43.32 -51.91 -26.83
CA GLY A 245 43.99 -50.73 -27.36
C GLY A 245 43.54 -49.40 -26.77
N GLU A 246 42.54 -49.37 -25.89
CA GLU A 246 42.25 -48.22 -25.03
C GLU A 246 43.26 -48.17 -23.87
N GLU A 247 43.48 -46.97 -23.34
CA GLU A 247 44.38 -46.72 -22.21
C GLU A 247 43.73 -47.19 -20.90
N ALA A 248 44.54 -47.75 -20.01
CA ALA A 248 44.11 -48.14 -18.68
C ALA A 248 45.14 -47.73 -17.63
N THR A 249 44.70 -47.59 -16.39
CA THR A 249 45.55 -47.43 -15.21
C THR A 249 45.53 -48.72 -14.41
N VAL A 250 46.68 -49.35 -14.31
CA VAL A 250 46.86 -50.67 -13.66
C VAL A 250 47.63 -50.58 -12.35
N GLU A 251 48.30 -49.47 -12.09
CA GLU A 251 49.01 -49.18 -10.84
C GLU A 251 48.89 -47.69 -10.49
N TRP A 252 49.19 -47.32 -9.25
CA TRP A 252 49.29 -45.92 -8.82
C TRP A 252 50.75 -45.45 -8.87
N GLY A 253 51.00 -44.25 -9.39
CA GLY A 253 52.28 -43.54 -9.29
C GLY A 253 52.56 -42.96 -7.91
N THR A 254 53.57 -42.09 -7.79
CA THR A 254 54.15 -41.69 -6.48
C THR A 254 53.84 -40.28 -5.99
N ASP A 255 53.33 -39.36 -6.83
CA ASP A 255 53.51 -37.91 -6.57
C ASP A 255 52.26 -37.01 -6.74
N CYS A 256 51.02 -37.53 -6.73
CA CYS A 256 49.83 -36.67 -6.89
C CYS A 256 48.56 -37.21 -6.21
N GLU A 257 47.82 -36.37 -5.47
CA GLU A 257 46.51 -36.71 -4.86
C GLU A 257 45.35 -36.10 -5.66
N HIS A 258 44.40 -36.91 -6.10
CA HIS A 258 43.36 -36.46 -7.03
C HIS A 258 41.97 -37.01 -6.67
N ALA A 259 40.94 -36.17 -6.84
CA ALA A 259 39.54 -36.56 -6.74
C ALA A 259 39.01 -36.92 -8.12
N MET A 260 38.32 -38.06 -8.23
CA MET A 260 37.86 -38.62 -9.50
C MET A 260 36.42 -39.09 -9.41
N THR A 261 35.77 -39.20 -10.58
CA THR A 261 34.37 -39.64 -10.70
C THR A 261 34.27 -40.92 -11.51
N ILE A 262 33.69 -41.95 -10.92
CA ILE A 262 33.35 -43.21 -11.56
C ILE A 262 32.02 -43.04 -12.29
N VAL A 263 32.06 -43.27 -13.59
CA VAL A 263 30.89 -43.14 -14.49
C VAL A 263 30.37 -44.47 -15.00
N GLY A 264 31.11 -45.56 -14.77
CA GLY A 264 30.79 -46.86 -15.34
C GLY A 264 31.73 -47.96 -14.88
N TYR A 265 31.50 -49.17 -15.37
CA TYR A 265 32.37 -50.32 -15.16
C TYR A 265 32.26 -51.31 -16.31
N CYS A 266 33.28 -52.16 -16.48
CA CYS A 266 33.27 -53.31 -17.39
C CYS A 266 33.99 -54.49 -16.73
N ASP A 267 33.30 -55.61 -16.56
CA ASP A 267 33.81 -56.82 -15.91
C ASP A 267 34.78 -57.63 -16.80
N ASP A 268 34.77 -57.42 -18.12
CA ASP A 268 35.56 -58.19 -19.09
C ASP A 268 36.85 -57.49 -19.54
N ILE A 269 37.19 -56.35 -18.93
CA ILE A 269 38.52 -55.72 -19.08
C ILE A 269 39.56 -56.57 -18.35
N LYS A 270 40.70 -56.85 -18.97
CA LYS A 270 41.71 -57.80 -18.47
C LYS A 270 43.11 -57.22 -18.49
N TRP A 271 43.86 -57.48 -17.42
CA TRP A 271 45.28 -57.14 -17.32
C TRP A 271 46.04 -58.24 -16.58
N ASP A 272 47.10 -58.76 -17.19
CA ASP A 272 47.94 -59.82 -16.63
C ASP A 272 49.01 -59.20 -15.73
N TYR A 273 48.79 -59.24 -14.42
CA TYR A 273 49.68 -58.61 -13.43
C TYR A 273 50.91 -59.45 -13.13
N ASN A 274 50.82 -60.78 -13.27
CA ASN A 274 51.90 -61.71 -12.91
C ASN A 274 52.69 -62.23 -14.13
N GLY A 275 52.25 -61.91 -15.35
CA GLY A 275 52.89 -62.26 -16.60
C GLY A 275 52.79 -63.75 -16.97
N ASP A 276 51.83 -64.49 -16.42
CA ASP A 276 51.67 -65.93 -16.63
C ASP A 276 50.80 -66.30 -17.86
N GLY A 277 50.20 -65.29 -18.50
CA GLY A 277 49.35 -65.43 -19.67
C GLY A 277 47.93 -65.92 -19.36
N GLN A 278 47.51 -65.95 -18.10
CA GLN A 278 46.13 -66.19 -17.65
C GLN A 278 45.58 -64.93 -16.98
N PHE A 279 44.25 -64.79 -16.95
CA PHE A 279 43.58 -63.69 -16.26
C PHE A 279 42.66 -64.29 -15.21
N THR A 280 43.03 -64.14 -13.95
CA THR A 280 42.40 -64.83 -12.83
C THR A 280 41.98 -63.87 -11.72
N ASN A 281 40.94 -64.25 -10.97
CA ASN A 281 40.50 -63.51 -9.77
C ASN A 281 40.59 -64.39 -8.51
N TYR A 282 41.37 -65.48 -8.58
CA TYR A 282 41.47 -66.52 -7.54
C TYR A 282 42.92 -66.88 -7.17
N ILE A 283 43.90 -66.23 -7.79
CA ILE A 283 45.31 -66.37 -7.43
C ILE A 283 45.64 -65.20 -6.51
N ASP A 284 46.22 -65.48 -5.34
CA ASP A 284 46.75 -64.45 -4.44
C ASP A 284 47.98 -63.80 -5.09
N LEU A 285 47.81 -62.60 -5.62
CA LEU A 285 48.83 -61.87 -6.38
C LEU A 285 49.74 -61.05 -5.48
N ASN A 286 49.26 -60.61 -4.32
CA ASN A 286 49.99 -59.74 -3.40
C ASN A 286 50.67 -60.52 -2.24
N GLU A 287 50.47 -61.83 -2.18
CA GLU A 287 51.01 -62.77 -1.18
C GLU A 287 50.56 -62.48 0.26
N ASP A 288 49.41 -61.85 0.47
CA ASP A 288 48.85 -61.55 1.80
C ASP A 288 48.03 -62.70 2.41
N ASN A 289 47.83 -63.80 1.66
CA ASN A 289 46.99 -64.97 1.98
C ASN A 289 45.47 -64.70 2.01
N ILE A 290 45.01 -63.59 1.45
CA ILE A 290 43.60 -63.22 1.34
C ILE A 290 43.31 -62.96 -0.14
N ILE A 291 42.52 -63.83 -0.78
CA ILE A 291 42.04 -63.58 -2.15
C ILE A 291 40.88 -62.60 -2.08
N ASP A 292 41.11 -61.36 -2.49
CA ASP A 292 40.09 -60.33 -2.57
C ASP A 292 40.18 -59.50 -3.86
N VAL A 293 39.47 -58.36 -3.96
CA VAL A 293 39.46 -57.56 -5.20
C VAL A 293 40.86 -57.08 -5.61
N ARG A 294 41.80 -56.97 -4.66
CA ARG A 294 43.20 -56.61 -4.91
C ARG A 294 43.98 -57.73 -5.62
N ASP A 295 43.39 -58.89 -5.84
CA ASP A 295 43.98 -60.01 -6.56
C ASP A 295 43.34 -60.26 -7.92
N TRP A 296 42.44 -59.37 -8.35
CA TRP A 296 41.68 -59.56 -9.58
C TRP A 296 42.41 -58.99 -10.79
N GLU A 297 42.57 -59.83 -11.81
CA GLU A 297 43.13 -59.46 -13.12
C GLU A 297 42.04 -59.08 -14.12
N THR A 298 40.77 -59.15 -13.71
CA THR A 298 39.62 -58.79 -14.54
C THR A 298 38.70 -57.78 -13.87
N GLY A 299 38.17 -56.88 -14.69
CA GLY A 299 37.24 -55.82 -14.30
C GLY A 299 37.92 -54.47 -14.10
N ALA A 300 37.27 -53.41 -14.59
CA ALA A 300 37.72 -52.03 -14.43
C ALA A 300 36.55 -51.06 -14.30
N PHE A 301 36.79 -49.91 -13.64
CA PHE A 301 35.89 -48.78 -13.62
C PHE A 301 36.22 -47.80 -14.75
N ASN A 302 35.17 -47.25 -15.37
CA ASN A 302 35.31 -46.10 -16.26
C ASN A 302 35.32 -44.82 -15.42
N ILE A 303 36.38 -44.04 -15.53
CA ILE A 303 36.57 -42.80 -14.77
C ILE A 303 36.70 -41.63 -15.73
N VAL A 304 35.98 -40.54 -15.45
CA VAL A 304 36.17 -39.28 -16.16
C VAL A 304 37.36 -38.52 -15.58
N GLY A 305 38.37 -38.27 -16.41
CA GLY A 305 39.57 -37.52 -16.09
C GLY A 305 39.33 -36.00 -16.05
N GLN A 306 40.25 -35.26 -15.44
CA GLN A 306 40.06 -33.83 -15.13
C GLN A 306 41.16 -32.90 -15.68
N GLY A 307 42.08 -33.40 -16.52
CA GLY A 307 43.31 -32.66 -16.88
C GLY A 307 43.47 -32.19 -18.33
N ASN A 308 42.85 -32.85 -19.32
CA ASN A 308 43.04 -32.53 -20.75
C ASN A 308 41.97 -33.24 -21.60
N GLU A 309 41.50 -32.62 -22.69
CA GLU A 309 40.57 -33.22 -23.66
C GLU A 309 41.22 -34.37 -24.48
N ASN A 310 42.56 -34.41 -24.50
CA ASN A 310 43.33 -35.48 -25.12
C ASN A 310 43.79 -36.54 -24.09
N TYR A 311 43.28 -36.50 -22.87
CA TYR A 311 43.59 -37.52 -21.86
C TYR A 311 42.88 -38.83 -22.21
N ALA A 312 43.65 -39.91 -22.38
CA ALA A 312 43.16 -41.24 -22.67
C ALA A 312 42.13 -41.29 -23.81
N GLN A 313 40.89 -41.71 -23.53
CA GLN A 313 39.82 -41.91 -24.52
C GLN A 313 38.84 -40.74 -24.43
N ASP A 314 39.19 -39.60 -25.05
CA ASP A 314 38.36 -38.38 -25.04
C ASP A 314 37.99 -37.91 -23.62
N GLY A 315 38.94 -38.01 -22.68
CA GLY A 315 38.78 -37.61 -21.29
C GLY A 315 38.33 -38.72 -20.34
N PHE A 316 38.22 -39.97 -20.80
CA PHE A 316 37.87 -41.13 -19.98
C PHE A 316 39.03 -42.13 -19.92
N VAL A 317 39.19 -42.80 -18.78
CA VAL A 317 40.23 -43.83 -18.57
C VAL A 317 39.65 -45.02 -17.82
N TRP A 318 40.09 -46.22 -18.19
CA TRP A 318 39.79 -47.44 -17.46
C TRP A 318 40.75 -47.63 -16.30
N ILE A 319 40.27 -47.73 -15.06
CA ILE A 319 41.12 -48.08 -13.91
C ILE A 319 40.69 -49.43 -13.37
N MET A 320 41.63 -50.39 -13.32
CA MET A 320 41.32 -51.77 -12.91
C MET A 320 40.69 -51.82 -11.52
N TYR A 321 39.76 -52.75 -11.26
CA TYR A 321 39.14 -52.92 -9.95
C TYR A 321 40.18 -53.11 -8.85
N LYS A 322 41.20 -53.93 -9.12
CA LYS A 322 42.38 -54.10 -8.24
C LYS A 322 43.02 -52.76 -7.91
N THR A 323 43.35 -51.96 -8.93
CA THR A 323 43.99 -50.65 -8.76
C THR A 323 43.12 -49.72 -7.93
N VAL A 324 41.81 -49.61 -8.21
CA VAL A 324 40.91 -48.79 -7.38
C VAL A 324 40.77 -49.33 -5.95
N ALA A 325 40.81 -50.64 -5.74
CA ALA A 325 40.78 -51.26 -4.41
C ALA A 325 42.08 -51.05 -3.61
N GLU A 326 43.21 -50.83 -4.29
CA GLU A 326 44.51 -50.47 -3.70
C GLU A 326 44.67 -48.97 -3.48
N ALA A 327 43.72 -48.15 -3.95
CA ALA A 327 43.75 -46.70 -3.79
C ALA A 327 43.82 -46.32 -2.31
N GLN A 328 44.72 -45.37 -2.03
CA GLN A 328 44.86 -44.75 -0.72
C GLN A 328 44.49 -43.28 -0.82
N MET A 329 44.07 -42.66 0.26
CA MET A 329 43.86 -41.22 0.36
C MET A 329 44.59 -40.69 1.59
N HIS A 330 44.89 -39.39 1.63
CA HIS A 330 45.36 -38.77 2.86
C HIS A 330 44.21 -38.48 3.82
N LEU A 331 44.42 -38.88 5.06
CA LEU A 331 43.64 -38.51 6.21
C LEU A 331 44.56 -37.95 7.29
N ILE A 332 44.52 -36.63 7.50
CA ILE A 332 45.34 -35.93 8.50
C ILE A 332 46.83 -36.34 8.41
N GLY A 333 47.38 -36.38 7.19
CA GLY A 333 48.79 -36.74 6.95
C GLY A 333 49.13 -38.23 7.07
N THR A 334 48.13 -39.10 7.19
CA THR A 334 48.30 -40.56 7.13
C THR A 334 47.60 -41.14 5.92
N LEU A 335 48.19 -42.13 5.27
CA LEU A 335 47.56 -42.85 4.16
C LEU A 335 46.58 -43.89 4.71
N VAL A 336 45.34 -43.79 4.28
CA VAL A 336 44.27 -44.75 4.58
C VAL A 336 43.67 -45.26 3.27
N PRO A 337 43.09 -46.46 3.24
CA PRO A 337 42.36 -46.93 2.08
C PRO A 337 41.26 -45.95 1.65
N SER A 338 41.10 -45.75 0.34
CA SER A 338 40.11 -44.84 -0.21
C SER A 338 38.66 -45.27 0.12
N GLN A 339 37.81 -44.27 0.27
CA GLN A 339 36.37 -44.37 0.52
C GLN A 339 35.66 -43.64 -0.62
N PHE A 340 34.42 -44.05 -0.87
CA PHE A 340 33.66 -43.61 -2.03
C PHE A 340 32.40 -42.90 -1.55
N LEU A 341 32.02 -41.81 -2.20
CA LEU A 341 30.78 -41.08 -1.92
C LEU A 341 29.81 -41.21 -3.08
N VAL A 342 28.54 -41.33 -2.72
CA VAL A 342 27.40 -41.25 -3.62
C VAL A 342 26.44 -40.18 -3.13
N LEU A 343 25.78 -39.47 -4.03
CA LEU A 343 24.93 -38.31 -3.70
C LEU A 343 23.44 -38.63 -3.82
N HIS A 344 22.65 -38.09 -2.90
CA HIS A 344 21.19 -38.08 -2.95
C HIS A 344 20.74 -36.64 -3.17
N VAL A 345 19.99 -36.39 -4.25
CA VAL A 345 19.56 -35.05 -4.68
C VAL A 345 18.11 -34.77 -4.31
N ASN A 346 17.77 -33.49 -4.11
CA ASN A 346 16.39 -33.07 -3.92
C ASN A 346 15.78 -32.66 -5.27
N GLU A 347 14.89 -33.49 -5.81
CA GLU A 347 14.32 -33.30 -7.16
C GLU A 347 13.47 -32.03 -7.28
N SER A 348 12.71 -31.71 -6.24
CA SER A 348 11.62 -30.71 -6.27
C SER A 348 11.64 -29.79 -5.04
N TYR A 349 12.81 -29.31 -4.65
CA TYR A 349 12.91 -28.35 -3.55
C TYR A 349 12.41 -26.97 -3.97
N GLU A 350 11.61 -26.34 -3.11
CA GLU A 350 11.14 -24.96 -3.29
C GLU A 350 11.40 -24.17 -2.01
N PRO A 351 12.22 -23.09 -2.05
CA PRO A 351 12.43 -22.23 -0.89
C PRO A 351 11.11 -21.53 -0.53
N GLN A 352 10.81 -21.49 0.77
CA GLN A 352 9.60 -20.87 1.33
C GLN A 352 9.90 -19.55 2.03
N LEU A 353 11.10 -19.42 2.60
CA LEU A 353 11.55 -18.26 3.35
C LEU A 353 13.03 -17.99 3.08
N GLU A 354 13.32 -16.76 2.66
CA GLU A 354 14.66 -16.34 2.28
C GLU A 354 15.01 -14.98 2.90
N VAL A 355 16.29 -14.80 3.23
CA VAL A 355 16.84 -13.50 3.62
C VAL A 355 17.66 -12.96 2.46
N LYS A 356 17.43 -11.69 2.10
CA LYS A 356 18.25 -10.92 1.18
C LYS A 356 19.08 -9.90 1.92
N ALA A 357 20.35 -9.80 1.59
CA ALA A 357 21.24 -8.79 2.17
C ALA A 357 22.26 -8.31 1.14
N LYS A 358 22.50 -7.00 1.11
CA LYS A 358 23.51 -6.39 0.24
C LYS A 358 24.61 -5.78 1.09
N ILE A 359 25.83 -6.29 0.97
CA ILE A 359 26.92 -6.05 1.92
C ILE A 359 28.22 -5.77 1.18
N GLN A 360 29.01 -4.85 1.75
CA GLN A 360 30.40 -4.63 1.39
C GLN A 360 31.28 -4.72 2.63
N TYR A 361 32.42 -5.38 2.50
CA TYR A 361 33.44 -5.45 3.56
C TYR A 361 34.83 -5.69 2.96
N ASP A 362 35.88 -5.14 3.55
CA ASP A 362 37.23 -5.14 2.92
C ASP A 362 37.92 -6.50 2.88
N ASN A 363 37.51 -7.47 3.73
CA ASN A 363 38.17 -8.76 3.85
C ASN A 363 37.23 -9.93 4.18
N ARG A 364 37.07 -10.87 3.24
CA ARG A 364 36.24 -12.08 3.39
C ARG A 364 36.68 -12.97 4.56
N ASN A 365 37.98 -13.08 4.83
CA ASN A 365 38.53 -13.87 5.95
C ASN A 365 38.35 -13.23 7.33
N ALA A 366 38.00 -11.93 7.39
CA ALA A 366 37.70 -11.22 8.62
C ALA A 366 36.19 -11.03 8.85
N PHE A 367 35.34 -11.51 7.93
CA PHE A 367 33.89 -11.36 7.97
C PHE A 367 33.17 -12.71 8.10
N GLY A 368 32.13 -12.76 8.94
CA GLY A 368 31.20 -13.87 9.00
C GLY A 368 29.76 -13.40 9.17
N SER A 369 28.81 -14.03 8.48
CA SER A 369 27.38 -13.74 8.60
C SER A 369 26.61 -14.84 9.33
N LYS A 370 25.48 -14.45 9.92
CA LYS A 370 24.59 -15.34 10.66
C LYS A 370 23.13 -14.87 10.55
N ILE A 371 22.21 -15.81 10.36
CA ILE A 371 20.76 -15.56 10.47
C ILE A 371 20.26 -16.18 11.78
N SER A 372 19.36 -15.47 12.46
CA SER A 372 18.73 -15.97 13.70
C SER A 372 17.34 -15.36 13.86
N TRP A 373 16.53 -15.94 14.72
CA TRP A 373 15.20 -15.43 15.04
C TRP A 373 14.91 -15.52 16.55
N SER A 374 13.92 -14.77 17.04
CA SER A 374 13.44 -14.83 18.42
C SER A 374 11.95 -14.56 18.51
N GLU A 375 11.21 -15.48 19.13
CA GLU A 375 9.78 -15.31 19.50
C GLU A 375 9.55 -14.09 20.40
N ASN A 376 10.59 -13.61 21.09
CA ASN A 376 10.50 -12.45 21.96
C ASN A 376 10.88 -11.17 21.21
N ALA A 377 9.90 -10.32 20.92
CA ALA A 377 10.10 -9.02 20.29
C ALA A 377 11.04 -8.09 21.10
N ASP A 378 11.21 -8.28 22.41
CA ASP A 378 12.13 -7.47 23.23
C ASP A 378 13.62 -7.86 23.12
N ASP A 379 13.97 -8.91 22.37
CA ASP A 379 15.37 -9.35 22.27
C ASP A 379 16.19 -8.45 21.32
N TYR A 380 16.78 -7.36 21.85
CA TYR A 380 17.69 -6.49 21.09
C TYR A 380 19.13 -7.01 21.00
N VAL A 381 19.56 -7.85 21.95
CA VAL A 381 20.95 -8.34 22.04
C VAL A 381 20.96 -9.79 22.51
N PHE A 382 21.54 -10.67 21.69
CA PHE A 382 21.73 -12.07 22.07
C PHE A 382 22.87 -12.19 23.08
N THR A 383 22.54 -12.52 24.33
CA THR A 383 23.50 -13.13 25.25
C THR A 383 23.37 -14.66 25.14
N ASN A 384 24.45 -15.41 25.35
CA ASN A 384 24.45 -16.90 25.32
C ASN A 384 23.50 -17.56 26.36
N GLN A 385 22.59 -16.81 26.99
CA GLN A 385 21.67 -17.25 28.04
C GLN A 385 20.19 -17.22 27.63
N ASN A 386 19.80 -16.60 26.50
CA ASN A 386 18.39 -16.51 26.06
C ASN A 386 18.08 -17.53 24.95
N ASN A 387 16.83 -18.03 24.94
CA ASN A 387 16.29 -19.15 24.12
C ASN A 387 16.17 -18.85 22.60
N ALA A 388 17.09 -18.13 21.98
CA ALA A 388 16.97 -17.83 20.55
C ALA A 388 17.73 -18.84 19.67
N HIS A 389 17.06 -19.27 18.59
CA HIS A 389 17.55 -20.26 17.64
C HIS A 389 18.44 -19.57 16.60
N ALA A 390 19.71 -19.93 16.56
CA ALA A 390 20.71 -19.15 15.83
C ALA A 390 21.51 -20.03 14.87
N TYR A 391 21.33 -19.85 13.57
CA TYR A 391 21.91 -20.68 12.50
C TYR A 391 23.10 -19.99 11.83
N ILE A 392 24.23 -20.70 11.75
CA ILE A 392 25.45 -20.20 11.08
C ILE A 392 25.47 -20.79 9.66
N GLN A 393 25.32 -19.93 8.66
CA GLN A 393 25.56 -20.28 7.27
C GLN A 393 27.08 -20.38 7.06
N LYS A 394 27.61 -21.57 6.72
CA LYS A 394 29.05 -21.84 6.84
C LYS A 394 29.91 -21.37 5.67
N PHE A 395 29.31 -20.83 4.60
CA PHE A 395 30.02 -20.43 3.37
C PHE A 395 30.24 -18.93 3.21
N PHE A 396 29.64 -18.11 4.10
CA PHE A 396 29.99 -16.71 4.33
C PHE A 396 30.53 -16.55 5.77
N PHE A 397 31.52 -17.37 6.13
CA PHE A 397 32.04 -17.45 7.48
C PHE A 397 33.57 -17.58 7.48
N PHE A 398 34.26 -16.43 7.43
CA PHE A 398 35.72 -16.31 7.50
C PHE A 398 36.46 -17.15 6.44
N ASN A 399 36.01 -17.10 5.19
CA ASN A 399 36.49 -17.94 4.10
C ASN A 399 36.52 -17.20 2.76
N GLY A 400 37.32 -17.68 1.81
CA GLY A 400 37.40 -17.12 0.45
C GLY A 400 38.50 -16.06 0.26
N GLY A 401 39.42 -15.93 1.22
CA GLY A 401 40.70 -15.26 1.03
C GLY A 401 40.79 -13.85 1.61
N ASP A 402 42.01 -13.32 1.62
CA ASP A 402 42.31 -11.92 1.96
C ASP A 402 41.94 -10.99 0.80
N LEU A 403 40.65 -10.97 0.48
CA LEU A 403 40.05 -10.27 -0.66
C LEU A 403 38.78 -9.57 -0.21
N PRO A 404 38.34 -8.48 -0.88
CA PRO A 404 37.13 -7.80 -0.46
C PRO A 404 35.85 -8.57 -0.80
N LEU A 405 34.84 -8.37 0.05
CA LEU A 405 33.48 -8.86 -0.04
C LEU A 405 32.69 -8.02 -1.05
N HIS A 406 33.11 -8.04 -2.31
CA HIS A 406 32.46 -7.36 -3.44
C HIS A 406 32.39 -8.28 -4.67
N GLY A 407 31.49 -7.96 -5.59
CA GLY A 407 31.39 -8.66 -6.87
C GLY A 407 32.59 -8.38 -7.78
N ILE A 408 32.62 -9.00 -8.96
CA ILE A 408 33.68 -8.78 -9.97
C ILE A 408 33.82 -7.29 -10.33
N ASP A 409 32.72 -6.53 -10.25
CA ASP A 409 32.67 -5.11 -10.60
C ASP A 409 33.04 -4.17 -9.43
N TYR A 410 33.53 -4.72 -8.31
CA TYR A 410 33.83 -3.99 -7.07
C TYR A 410 32.61 -3.42 -6.32
N GLU A 411 31.40 -3.71 -6.79
CA GLU A 411 30.13 -3.35 -6.13
C GLU A 411 29.81 -4.26 -4.93
N PRO A 412 29.05 -3.76 -3.92
CA PRO A 412 28.57 -4.59 -2.81
C PRO A 412 27.87 -5.86 -3.30
N VAL A 413 28.15 -6.99 -2.67
CA VAL A 413 27.52 -8.27 -3.05
C VAL A 413 26.11 -8.32 -2.47
N GLU A 414 25.13 -8.57 -3.34
CA GLU A 414 23.77 -8.96 -2.96
C GLU A 414 23.68 -10.49 -2.86
N MET A 415 23.40 -10.97 -1.65
CA MET A 415 23.36 -12.39 -1.30
C MET A 415 21.96 -12.79 -0.87
N LEU A 416 21.64 -14.07 -1.05
CA LEU A 416 20.42 -14.68 -0.54
C LEU A 416 20.72 -15.90 0.32
N PHE A 417 19.91 -16.06 1.35
CA PHE A 417 20.03 -17.13 2.33
C PHE A 417 18.67 -17.81 2.48
N ASP A 418 18.53 -19.01 1.92
CA ASP A 418 17.41 -19.89 2.22
C ASP A 418 17.54 -20.40 3.64
N PHE A 419 16.47 -20.23 4.40
CA PHE A 419 16.39 -20.74 5.74
C PHE A 419 15.25 -21.74 5.92
N SER A 420 14.37 -21.94 4.92
CA SER A 420 13.11 -22.69 4.98
C SER A 420 13.18 -24.07 5.66
N TYR A 421 14.25 -24.85 5.44
CA TYR A 421 14.42 -26.19 6.01
C TYR A 421 14.39 -26.28 7.54
N TRP A 422 14.63 -25.16 8.23
CA TRP A 422 14.72 -25.11 9.69
C TRP A 422 13.43 -24.63 10.36
N PHE A 423 12.37 -24.35 9.59
CA PHE A 423 11.22 -23.61 10.06
C PHE A 423 9.96 -24.44 9.93
N LEU A 424 9.33 -24.69 11.07
CA LEU A 424 8.07 -25.44 11.21
C LEU A 424 7.02 -24.62 11.97
N GLU A 425 7.33 -23.38 12.36
CA GLU A 425 6.50 -22.54 13.22
C GLU A 425 6.19 -21.18 12.56
N GLU A 426 5.05 -20.59 12.92
CA GLU A 426 4.47 -19.42 12.25
C GLU A 426 4.83 -18.07 12.91
N ASN A 427 5.27 -18.06 14.18
CA ASN A 427 5.49 -16.83 14.96
C ASN A 427 6.97 -16.54 15.17
N PHE A 428 7.51 -15.57 14.43
CA PHE A 428 8.95 -15.29 14.42
C PHE A 428 9.39 -14.25 15.43
N GLY A 429 8.47 -13.42 15.94
CA GLY A 429 8.78 -12.19 16.67
C GLY A 429 9.68 -11.28 15.83
N LYS A 430 11.00 -11.51 15.93
CA LYS A 430 12.05 -10.83 15.15
C LYS A 430 12.96 -11.78 14.39
N ILE A 431 13.27 -11.45 13.14
CA ILE A 431 14.30 -12.12 12.34
C ILE A 431 15.51 -11.20 12.20
N PHE A 432 16.71 -11.72 12.50
CA PHE A 432 17.95 -10.96 12.57
C PHE A 432 18.93 -11.38 11.48
N TYR A 433 19.55 -10.38 10.85
CA TYR A 433 20.83 -10.54 10.18
C TYR A 433 21.95 -10.08 11.11
N ARG A 434 22.99 -10.92 11.27
CA ARG A 434 24.12 -10.60 12.15
C ARG A 434 25.46 -10.76 11.45
N CYS A 435 26.32 -9.76 11.59
CA CYS A 435 27.71 -9.79 11.13
C CYS A 435 28.64 -9.96 12.32
N LYS A 436 29.59 -10.89 12.19
CA LYS A 436 30.73 -11.04 13.10
C LYS A 436 32.00 -10.68 12.36
N GLU A 437 32.80 -9.84 13.00
CA GLU A 437 34.08 -9.40 12.48
C GLU A 437 35.24 -9.91 13.34
N ILE A 438 36.38 -10.23 12.71
CA ILE A 438 37.64 -10.55 13.37
C ILE A 438 38.75 -9.68 12.75
N ASP A 439 38.86 -8.43 13.21
CA ASP A 439 39.86 -7.45 12.76
C ASP A 439 40.51 -6.72 13.95
N PRO A 440 41.32 -7.39 14.78
CA PRO A 440 41.86 -6.83 16.03
C PRO A 440 42.72 -5.57 15.84
N GLU A 441 43.15 -5.28 14.61
CA GLU A 441 43.98 -4.13 14.25
C GLU A 441 43.20 -2.98 13.61
N ASN A 442 41.90 -3.15 13.34
CA ASN A 442 41.01 -2.15 12.74
C ASN A 442 41.49 -1.73 11.33
N ASN A 443 41.94 -2.70 10.54
CA ASN A 443 42.47 -2.54 9.19
C ASN A 443 41.37 -2.56 8.10
N TYR A 444 40.18 -3.04 8.42
CA TYR A 444 39.10 -3.32 7.47
C TYR A 444 37.82 -2.56 7.86
N ASN A 445 37.03 -2.19 6.86
CA ASN A 445 35.76 -1.52 7.03
C ASN A 445 34.69 -2.17 6.13
N GLY A 446 33.44 -1.89 6.45
CA GLY A 446 32.33 -2.28 5.60
C GLY A 446 31.00 -1.77 6.14
N PHE A 447 29.96 -2.01 5.37
CA PHE A 447 28.60 -1.64 5.71
C PHE A 447 27.61 -2.61 5.06
N MET A 448 26.41 -2.65 5.64
CA MET A 448 25.25 -3.30 5.07
C MET A 448 24.37 -2.26 4.41
N GLU A 449 24.17 -2.37 3.11
CA GLU A 449 23.34 -1.45 2.35
C GLU A 449 21.86 -1.65 2.71
N TYR A 450 21.39 -2.90 2.67
CA TYR A 450 20.05 -3.29 3.15
C TYR A 450 19.97 -4.78 3.50
N PHE A 451 18.89 -5.12 4.20
CA PHE A 451 18.45 -6.47 4.54
C PHE A 451 16.93 -6.55 4.41
N SER A 452 16.44 -7.68 3.94
CA SER A 452 15.01 -7.97 3.84
C SER A 452 14.73 -9.46 3.97
N ILE A 453 13.46 -9.78 4.24
CA ILE A 453 12.93 -11.14 4.28
C ILE A 453 11.95 -11.29 3.14
N ILE A 454 12.03 -12.42 2.44
CA ILE A 454 11.15 -12.77 1.34
C ILE A 454 10.41 -14.05 1.73
N ASP A 455 9.08 -14.00 1.69
CA ASP A 455 8.20 -15.08 2.11
C ASP A 455 7.29 -15.53 0.97
N TYR A 456 7.38 -16.81 0.64
CA TYR A 456 6.67 -17.47 -0.46
C TYR A 456 5.57 -18.44 0.00
N ARG A 457 5.35 -18.61 1.30
CA ARG A 457 4.52 -19.70 1.88
C ARG A 457 3.07 -19.75 1.38
N TRP A 458 2.55 -18.66 0.83
CA TRP A 458 1.19 -18.56 0.30
C TRP A 458 1.12 -18.37 -1.23
N GLY A 459 2.19 -18.75 -1.94
CA GLY A 459 2.23 -18.73 -3.41
C GLY A 459 2.42 -17.33 -4.02
N GLU A 460 2.84 -16.36 -3.23
CA GLU A 460 3.20 -15.00 -3.66
C GLU A 460 4.56 -14.62 -3.08
N GLU A 461 5.32 -13.80 -3.83
CA GLU A 461 6.54 -13.19 -3.32
C GLU A 461 6.17 -11.95 -2.49
N PHE A 462 6.50 -11.96 -1.21
CA PHE A 462 6.36 -10.77 -0.36
C PHE A 462 7.67 -10.48 0.34
N GLU A 463 8.19 -9.31 0.02
CA GLU A 463 9.41 -8.80 0.61
C GLU A 463 9.13 -7.74 1.67
N LEU A 464 9.75 -7.91 2.83
CA LEU A 464 9.75 -6.97 3.95
C LEU A 464 11.17 -6.48 4.23
N TYR A 465 11.37 -5.17 4.13
CA TYR A 465 12.67 -4.53 4.33
C TYR A 465 12.91 -4.19 5.79
N CYS A 466 14.16 -4.31 6.22
CA CYS A 466 14.63 -3.70 7.46
C CYS A 466 14.60 -2.18 7.32
N GLU A 467 14.11 -1.49 8.35
CA GLU A 467 14.07 -0.03 8.37
C GLU A 467 15.49 0.57 8.37
N GLU A 468 16.46 -0.12 8.98
CA GLU A 468 17.86 0.32 8.99
C GLU A 468 18.55 0.01 7.65
N THR A 469 19.09 1.05 7.00
CA THR A 469 19.89 0.94 5.78
C THR A 469 21.26 1.60 5.95
N ASN A 470 22.23 1.18 5.14
CA ASN A 470 23.62 1.69 5.20
C ASN A 470 24.27 1.56 6.58
N VAL A 471 23.99 0.45 7.29
CA VAL A 471 24.46 0.20 8.65
C VAL A 471 25.96 -0.15 8.63
N PRO A 472 26.84 0.63 9.29
CA PRO A 472 28.26 0.31 9.38
C PRO A 472 28.48 -1.00 10.12
N ILE A 473 29.41 -1.83 9.63
CA ILE A 473 29.86 -3.01 10.36
C ILE A 473 30.78 -2.53 11.49
N ASN A 474 30.34 -2.73 12.74
CA ASN A 474 31.01 -2.22 13.92
C ASN A 474 32.31 -3.00 14.21
N ASN A 475 33.43 -2.31 14.07
CA ASN A 475 34.75 -2.92 14.23
C ASN A 475 35.03 -3.38 15.68
N ASN A 476 35.48 -4.63 15.84
CA ASN A 476 35.90 -5.25 17.11
C ASN A 476 34.85 -5.32 18.23
N ILE A 477 33.57 -5.08 17.93
CA ILE A 477 32.46 -5.28 18.87
C ILE A 477 31.73 -6.57 18.47
N TRP A 478 31.34 -7.37 19.46
CA TRP A 478 31.10 -8.80 19.31
C TRP A 478 30.05 -9.24 18.28
N LEU A 479 29.14 -8.37 17.77
CA LEU A 479 28.29 -8.56 16.58
C LEU A 479 27.66 -7.21 16.12
N THR A 480 27.52 -6.99 14.80
CA THR A 480 26.58 -5.99 14.23
C THR A 480 25.26 -6.70 13.95
N ASN A 481 24.15 -6.22 14.52
CA ASN A 481 22.83 -6.85 14.38
C ASN A 481 21.85 -5.85 13.77
N ILE A 482 21.05 -6.33 12.83
CA ILE A 482 19.84 -5.64 12.37
C ILE A 482 18.72 -6.67 12.28
N TYR A 483 17.47 -6.22 12.28
CA TYR A 483 16.32 -7.10 12.34
C TYR A 483 15.10 -6.56 11.59
N VAL A 484 14.15 -7.45 11.36
CA VAL A 484 12.83 -7.15 10.85
C VAL A 484 11.82 -7.82 11.79
N ASP A 485 10.83 -7.05 12.23
CA ASP A 485 9.65 -7.58 12.92
C ASP A 485 8.78 -8.35 11.93
N TYR A 486 8.48 -9.60 12.25
CA TYR A 486 7.74 -10.50 11.35
C TYR A 486 6.75 -11.39 12.09
N ASP A 487 6.02 -10.80 13.03
CA ASP A 487 4.89 -11.44 13.69
C ASP A 487 3.60 -11.16 12.92
N LEU A 488 2.97 -12.19 12.37
CA LEU A 488 1.79 -12.04 11.51
C LEU A 488 0.52 -12.10 12.35
N ILE A 489 -0.42 -11.21 12.09
CA ILE A 489 -1.78 -11.39 12.64
C ILE A 489 -2.36 -12.71 12.08
N PRO A 490 -2.95 -13.59 12.93
CA PRO A 490 -3.61 -14.81 12.46
C PRO A 490 -4.60 -14.53 11.33
N HIS A 491 -4.44 -15.23 10.21
CA HIS A 491 -5.12 -14.89 8.95
C HIS A 491 -5.63 -16.09 8.14
N GLU A 492 -5.13 -17.31 8.40
CA GLU A 492 -5.55 -18.51 7.65
C GLU A 492 -6.99 -18.93 7.95
N THR A 493 -7.46 -18.62 9.16
CA THR A 493 -8.83 -18.81 9.60
C THR A 493 -9.32 -17.57 10.32
N ASP A 494 -10.65 -17.42 10.38
CA ASP A 494 -11.26 -16.38 11.20
C ASP A 494 -10.83 -16.51 12.67
N ILE A 495 -10.65 -15.37 13.33
CA ILE A 495 -10.34 -15.27 14.76
C ILE A 495 -11.66 -15.43 15.53
N GLU A 496 -11.90 -16.65 16.05
CA GLU A 496 -13.12 -17.02 16.77
C GLU A 496 -13.01 -16.91 18.30
N GLU A 497 -11.81 -16.71 18.84
CA GLU A 497 -11.53 -16.54 20.28
C GLU A 497 -10.81 -15.20 20.53
N ASP A 498 -10.88 -14.70 21.77
CA ASP A 498 -10.21 -13.45 22.15
C ASP A 498 -8.70 -13.53 21.86
N LEU A 499 -8.18 -12.52 21.15
CA LEU A 499 -6.79 -12.43 20.73
C LEU A 499 -6.16 -11.16 21.31
N LEU A 500 -5.04 -11.33 22.03
CA LEU A 500 -4.22 -10.23 22.54
C LEU A 500 -2.94 -10.11 21.70
N LEU A 501 -2.69 -8.93 21.16
CA LEU A 501 -1.46 -8.55 20.48
C LEU A 501 -0.62 -7.70 21.46
N PHE A 502 0.53 -8.23 21.87
CA PHE A 502 1.42 -7.64 22.88
C PHE A 502 2.81 -7.27 22.33
N SER A 503 3.00 -7.40 21.02
CA SER A 503 4.21 -7.06 20.28
C SER A 503 3.83 -6.48 18.92
N ASP A 504 4.78 -5.80 18.28
CA ASP A 504 4.55 -5.23 16.96
C ASP A 504 4.18 -6.31 15.94
N MET A 505 3.13 -6.03 15.14
CA MET A 505 2.54 -7.00 14.22
C MET A 505 2.61 -6.51 12.78
N VAL A 506 2.63 -7.47 11.85
CA VAL A 506 2.50 -7.26 10.41
C VAL A 506 1.14 -7.80 9.96
N SER A 507 0.38 -6.95 9.28
CA SER A 507 -0.87 -7.30 8.59
C SER A 507 -0.68 -7.15 7.09
N ARG A 508 -0.49 -8.27 6.38
CA ARG A 508 -0.41 -8.33 4.90
C ARG A 508 -1.54 -9.15 4.26
N PHE A 509 -2.44 -9.67 5.10
CA PHE A 509 -3.62 -10.43 4.71
C PHE A 509 -4.88 -9.74 5.24
N ASN A 510 -6.02 -10.43 5.24
CA ASN A 510 -7.29 -9.84 5.67
C ASN A 510 -7.84 -10.53 6.94
N PRO A 511 -7.18 -10.38 8.11
CA PRO A 511 -7.63 -11.03 9.35
C PRO A 511 -9.05 -10.58 9.68
N THR A 512 -9.87 -11.54 10.11
CA THR A 512 -11.30 -11.32 10.36
C THR A 512 -11.68 -11.86 11.73
N VAL A 513 -12.23 -11.01 12.59
CA VAL A 513 -12.65 -11.34 13.96
C VAL A 513 -14.16 -11.58 13.99
N VAL A 514 -14.59 -12.74 14.51
CA VAL A 514 -15.97 -13.22 14.41
C VAL A 514 -16.48 -13.81 15.74
N ASN A 515 -17.74 -14.27 15.76
CA ASN A 515 -18.34 -15.06 16.84
C ASN A 515 -18.29 -14.44 18.26
N GLY A 516 -18.17 -13.12 18.36
CA GLY A 516 -18.12 -12.42 19.65
C GLY A 516 -16.72 -12.31 20.26
N ALA A 517 -15.68 -12.74 19.53
CA ALA A 517 -14.29 -12.56 19.93
C ALA A 517 -13.89 -11.08 19.99
N THR A 518 -12.88 -10.79 20.81
CA THR A 518 -12.26 -9.48 20.95
C THR A 518 -10.83 -9.52 20.43
N LEU A 519 -10.47 -8.60 19.54
CA LEU A 519 -9.08 -8.29 19.21
C LEU A 519 -8.60 -7.14 20.10
N THR A 520 -7.64 -7.40 20.96
CA THR A 520 -7.01 -6.40 21.82
C THR A 520 -5.59 -6.13 21.35
N VAL A 521 -5.25 -4.86 21.16
CA VAL A 521 -3.90 -4.37 20.86
C VAL A 521 -3.40 -3.63 22.09
N GLU A 522 -2.36 -4.17 22.73
CA GLU A 522 -1.83 -3.67 24.01
C GLU A 522 -1.15 -2.29 23.87
N ASP A 523 -1.01 -1.58 25.00
CA ASP A 523 -0.38 -0.25 25.07
C ASP A 523 0.96 -0.18 24.32
N GLY A 524 1.07 0.78 23.40
CA GLY A 524 2.29 1.05 22.64
C GLY A 524 2.60 0.08 21.50
N VAL A 525 1.76 -0.93 21.23
CA VAL A 525 1.98 -1.87 20.12
C VAL A 525 1.75 -1.22 18.76
N GLN A 526 2.62 -1.52 17.79
CA GLN A 526 2.49 -1.09 16.40
C GLN A 526 1.92 -2.20 15.49
N ILE A 527 1.09 -1.83 14.52
CA ILE A 527 0.62 -2.70 13.43
C ILE A 527 1.00 -2.11 12.09
N ASP A 528 1.89 -2.79 11.37
CA ASP A 528 2.28 -2.43 10.00
C ASP A 528 1.41 -3.15 8.97
N MET A 529 0.71 -2.38 8.15
CA MET A 529 -0.25 -2.85 7.18
C MET A 529 0.29 -2.75 5.75
N TYR A 530 0.23 -3.85 5.00
CA TYR A 530 0.66 -3.97 3.62
C TYR A 530 -0.49 -4.47 2.73
N ASN A 531 -1.20 -3.55 2.09
CA ASN A 531 -2.33 -3.82 1.19
C ASN A 531 -3.36 -4.79 1.79
N SER A 532 -3.75 -4.52 3.04
CA SER A 532 -4.49 -5.42 3.91
C SER A 532 -5.68 -4.74 4.58
N ASN A 533 -6.67 -5.55 4.97
CA ASN A 533 -7.82 -5.08 5.74
C ASN A 533 -7.94 -5.87 7.06
N ILE A 534 -8.04 -5.19 8.19
CA ILE A 534 -8.41 -5.82 9.46
C ILE A 534 -9.91 -5.67 9.63
N ASN A 535 -10.64 -6.79 9.70
CA ASN A 535 -12.10 -6.81 9.75
C ASN A 535 -12.61 -7.26 11.11
N ILE A 536 -13.45 -6.45 11.73
CA ILE A 536 -14.11 -6.74 13.01
C ILE A 536 -15.60 -6.86 12.75
N ASN A 537 -16.10 -8.08 12.61
CA ASN A 537 -17.48 -8.31 12.21
C ASN A 537 -18.48 -7.93 13.31
N SER A 538 -19.73 -7.67 12.89
CA SER A 538 -20.85 -7.41 13.80
C SER A 538 -20.93 -8.46 14.91
N GLY A 539 -20.98 -7.99 16.16
CA GLY A 539 -21.02 -8.83 17.36
C GLY A 539 -19.66 -9.08 18.01
N SER A 540 -18.56 -8.89 17.28
CA SER A 540 -17.18 -8.93 17.79
C SER A 540 -16.70 -7.55 18.23
N SER A 541 -15.52 -7.46 18.85
CA SER A 541 -15.00 -6.21 19.42
C SER A 541 -13.54 -5.95 19.05
N LEU A 542 -13.19 -4.67 18.92
CA LEU A 542 -11.81 -4.18 18.84
C LEU A 542 -11.50 -3.32 20.06
N VAL A 543 -10.36 -3.57 20.68
CA VAL A 543 -9.81 -2.74 21.76
C VAL A 543 -8.41 -2.32 21.33
N LEU A 544 -8.23 -1.02 21.07
CA LEU A 544 -6.91 -0.41 20.97
C LEU A 544 -6.64 0.23 22.33
N GLU A 545 -5.59 -0.19 23.03
CA GLU A 545 -5.16 0.46 24.27
C GLU A 545 -4.44 1.80 23.97
N ASP A 546 -3.84 2.40 24.99
CA ASP A 546 -3.16 3.68 24.85
C ASP A 546 -1.95 3.57 23.90
N ASN A 547 -1.58 4.66 23.24
CA ASN A 547 -0.36 4.77 22.41
C ASN A 547 -0.19 3.72 21.28
N VAL A 548 -1.23 2.96 20.94
CA VAL A 548 -1.21 2.02 19.81
C VAL A 548 -0.98 2.77 18.51
N THR A 549 -0.17 2.19 17.61
CA THR A 549 0.11 2.79 16.30
C THR A 549 -0.31 1.83 15.17
N ILE A 550 -1.12 2.30 14.22
CA ILE A 550 -1.48 1.53 13.02
C ILE A 550 -0.96 2.27 11.80
N ILE A 551 -0.07 1.63 11.03
CA ILE A 551 0.63 2.26 9.91
C ILE A 551 0.31 1.52 8.61
N ALA A 552 -0.22 2.21 7.60
CA ALA A 552 -0.21 1.70 6.23
C ALA A 552 1.17 1.96 5.61
N LYS A 553 1.96 0.90 5.46
CA LYS A 553 3.32 0.94 4.88
C LYS A 553 3.31 0.77 3.34
N ARG A 554 2.29 0.10 2.79
CA ARG A 554 2.17 -0.12 1.33
C ARG A 554 0.72 -0.36 0.92
N GLY A 555 0.31 0.19 -0.24
CA GLY A 555 -0.99 -0.10 -0.85
C GLY A 555 -2.17 0.54 -0.12
N ILE A 556 -3.37 0.00 -0.33
CA ILE A 556 -4.60 0.51 0.30
C ILE A 556 -4.93 -0.40 1.49
N CYS A 557 -4.93 0.18 2.68
CA CYS A 557 -5.16 -0.52 3.93
C CYS A 557 -6.42 0.00 4.62
N LYS A 558 -7.16 -0.90 5.27
CA LYS A 558 -8.38 -0.53 6.01
C LYS A 558 -8.49 -1.20 7.37
N LEU A 559 -8.97 -0.45 8.35
CA LEU A 559 -9.49 -0.98 9.59
C LEU A 559 -11.02 -0.88 9.56
N ILE A 560 -11.71 -2.01 9.41
CA ILE A 560 -13.16 -2.07 9.22
C ILE A 560 -13.79 -2.65 10.47
N VAL A 561 -14.61 -1.84 11.16
CA VAL A 561 -15.26 -2.21 12.42
C VAL A 561 -16.77 -2.15 12.30
N ASP A 562 -17.39 -3.29 12.00
CA ASP A 562 -18.84 -3.48 12.03
C ASP A 562 -19.34 -3.86 13.45
N GLY A 563 -18.41 -4.22 14.36
CA GLY A 563 -18.65 -4.59 15.75
C GLY A 563 -18.55 -3.44 16.76
N ASN A 564 -18.18 -3.74 18.00
CA ASN A 564 -17.86 -2.71 19.00
C ASN A 564 -16.40 -2.26 18.86
N VAL A 565 -16.11 -1.02 19.25
CA VAL A 565 -14.73 -0.51 19.28
C VAL A 565 -14.50 0.32 20.54
N SER A 566 -13.32 0.16 21.13
CA SER A 566 -12.77 1.02 22.19
C SER A 566 -11.37 1.47 21.75
N ILE A 567 -11.10 2.77 21.83
CA ILE A 567 -9.82 3.36 21.41
C ILE A 567 -9.24 4.12 22.61
N GLY A 568 -8.01 3.79 22.98
CA GLY A 568 -7.27 4.41 24.06
C GLY A 568 -6.79 5.82 23.72
N ASN A 569 -6.08 6.42 24.65
CA ASN A 569 -5.47 7.74 24.49
C ASN A 569 -4.15 7.65 23.71
N GLY A 570 -3.87 8.60 22.82
CA GLY A 570 -2.57 8.61 22.12
C GLY A 570 -2.47 7.71 20.90
N VAL A 571 -3.60 7.14 20.44
CA VAL A 571 -3.58 6.19 19.31
C VAL A 571 -3.28 6.91 18.00
N SER A 572 -2.35 6.36 17.23
CA SER A 572 -1.87 6.93 15.97
C SER A 572 -2.30 6.08 14.77
N PHE A 573 -2.85 6.71 13.73
CA PHE A 573 -3.22 6.12 12.46
C PHE A 573 -2.44 6.83 11.35
N LEU A 574 -1.50 6.12 10.73
CA LEU A 574 -0.50 6.69 9.85
C LEU A 574 -0.52 6.03 8.47
N ALA A 575 -0.18 6.77 7.43
CA ALA A 575 0.09 6.23 6.10
C ALA A 575 1.42 6.79 5.57
N GLU A 576 2.30 5.91 5.06
CA GLU A 576 3.62 6.27 4.55
C GLU A 576 3.65 6.32 3.02
N GLY A 577 4.39 7.30 2.47
CA GLY A 577 4.62 7.40 1.04
C GLY A 577 3.32 7.55 0.24
N ASP A 578 3.04 6.59 -0.64
CA ASP A 578 1.82 6.52 -1.46
C ASP A 578 0.75 5.58 -0.88
N ALA A 579 0.98 5.00 0.30
CA ALA A 579 0.02 4.15 0.97
C ALA A 579 -1.22 4.95 1.43
N GLN A 580 -2.33 4.25 1.62
CA GLN A 580 -3.58 4.85 2.09
C GLN A 580 -4.11 4.07 3.28
N LEU A 581 -4.51 4.77 4.33
CA LEU A 581 -5.18 4.18 5.48
C LEU A 581 -6.59 4.76 5.64
N GLN A 582 -7.58 3.89 5.80
CA GLN A 582 -8.96 4.26 6.07
C GLN A 582 -9.51 3.49 7.26
N ILE A 583 -10.02 4.22 8.25
CA ILE A 583 -10.67 3.66 9.43
C ILE A 583 -12.17 3.78 9.17
N GLU A 584 -12.89 2.67 9.23
CA GLU A 584 -14.34 2.59 8.99
C GLU A 584 -15.03 2.01 10.23
N ILE A 585 -15.78 2.85 10.95
CA ILE A 585 -16.62 2.43 12.07
C ILE A 585 -18.05 2.38 11.55
N ASN A 586 -18.61 1.18 11.41
CA ASN A 586 -19.84 0.89 10.67
C ASN A 586 -20.97 0.28 11.54
N ASN A 587 -20.94 0.49 12.86
CA ASN A 587 -21.94 -0.09 13.74
C ASN A 587 -23.10 0.88 14.03
N THR A 588 -24.20 0.66 13.32
CA THR A 588 -25.46 1.40 13.50
C THR A 588 -26.53 0.61 14.26
N THR A 589 -26.18 -0.56 14.81
CA THR A 589 -27.16 -1.49 15.43
C THR A 589 -27.17 -1.43 16.95
N THR A 590 -26.07 -0.99 17.54
CA THR A 590 -25.94 -0.68 18.97
C THR A 590 -25.79 0.83 19.14
N ALA A 591 -26.20 1.38 20.29
CA ALA A 591 -25.93 2.77 20.67
C ALA A 591 -24.44 2.93 20.99
N LEU A 592 -23.60 2.79 19.96
CA LEU A 592 -22.15 2.78 20.07
C LEU A 592 -21.63 4.21 20.14
N GLU A 593 -21.01 4.53 21.26
CA GLU A 593 -20.26 5.76 21.46
C GLU A 593 -18.76 5.47 21.28
N VAL A 594 -18.08 6.31 20.50
CA VAL A 594 -16.63 6.20 20.25
C VAL A 594 -15.96 7.48 20.67
N THR A 595 -14.88 7.36 21.43
CA THR A 595 -14.04 8.48 21.86
C THR A 595 -12.64 8.34 21.26
N LEU A 596 -12.18 9.41 20.60
CA LEU A 596 -10.81 9.59 20.13
C LEU A 596 -10.21 10.74 20.96
N ASN A 597 -9.28 10.42 21.87
CA ASN A 597 -8.62 11.44 22.69
C ASN A 597 -7.12 11.42 22.44
N ASN A 598 -6.54 12.59 22.14
CA ASN A 598 -5.13 12.70 21.74
C ASN A 598 -4.78 11.71 20.62
N ALA A 599 -5.66 11.58 19.62
CA ALA A 599 -5.45 10.69 18.49
C ALA A 599 -4.74 11.43 17.35
N HIS A 600 -3.88 10.73 16.63
CA HIS A 600 -3.06 11.31 15.56
C HIS A 600 -3.40 10.64 14.23
N PHE A 601 -3.95 11.38 13.26
CA PHE A 601 -4.28 10.87 11.93
C PHE A 601 -3.40 11.56 10.89
N ASN A 602 -2.45 10.84 10.29
CA ASN A 602 -1.57 11.38 9.27
C ASN A 602 -1.65 10.54 7.99
N GLY A 603 -2.20 11.12 6.91
CA GLY A 603 -2.50 10.37 5.69
C GLY A 603 -3.60 9.31 5.87
N ALA A 604 -4.30 9.32 7.02
CA ALA A 604 -5.35 8.38 7.40
C ALA A 604 -6.71 9.07 7.53
N GLY A 605 -7.76 8.48 6.95
CA GLY A 605 -9.13 9.02 7.03
C GLY A 605 -10.02 8.29 8.03
N LEU A 606 -11.06 8.97 8.53
CA LEU A 606 -12.09 8.40 9.39
C LEU A 606 -13.46 8.40 8.70
N ILE A 607 -14.11 7.25 8.65
CA ILE A 607 -15.54 7.11 8.31
C ILE A 607 -16.25 6.64 9.58
N ALA A 608 -17.16 7.47 10.10
CA ALA A 608 -17.88 7.21 11.34
C ALA A 608 -19.39 7.06 11.07
N LYS A 609 -19.92 5.86 11.29
CA LYS A 609 -21.34 5.50 11.20
C LYS A 609 -21.76 4.76 12.48
N ASN A 610 -21.83 5.53 13.55
CA ASN A 610 -22.12 5.09 14.91
C ASN A 610 -22.98 6.14 15.61
N ASP A 611 -23.48 5.83 16.81
CA ASP A 611 -24.47 6.68 17.47
C ASP A 611 -23.88 8.01 17.94
N LYS A 612 -22.66 7.99 18.48
CA LYS A 612 -21.93 9.19 18.88
C LYS A 612 -20.42 9.06 18.71
N THR A 613 -19.77 10.10 18.18
CA THR A 613 -18.31 10.20 18.07
C THR A 613 -17.81 11.47 18.77
N THR A 614 -16.94 11.29 19.76
CA THR A 614 -16.24 12.37 20.46
C THR A 614 -14.77 12.39 20.06
N ILE A 615 -14.25 13.55 19.65
CA ILE A 615 -12.85 13.75 19.25
C ILE A 615 -12.30 14.93 20.03
N THR A 616 -11.24 14.70 20.81
CA THR A 616 -10.65 15.75 21.65
C THR A 616 -9.13 15.73 21.59
N ASN A 617 -8.50 16.91 21.60
CA ASN A 617 -7.04 17.05 21.65
C ASN A 617 -6.29 16.33 20.51
N SER A 618 -6.90 16.18 19.34
CA SER A 618 -6.42 15.29 18.27
C SER A 618 -5.90 16.08 17.07
N ASP A 619 -5.31 15.40 16.08
CA ASP A 619 -4.94 16.01 14.80
C ASP A 619 -5.24 15.12 13.60
N PHE A 620 -5.51 15.77 12.46
CA PHE A 620 -5.76 15.17 11.16
C PHE A 620 -4.95 15.89 10.08
N THR A 621 -4.15 15.14 9.33
CA THR A 621 -3.35 15.64 8.20
C THR A 621 -3.70 14.90 6.91
N ASP A 622 -3.91 15.65 5.82
CA ASP A 622 -4.18 15.20 4.43
C ASP A 622 -5.50 14.45 4.18
N ARG A 623 -6.11 13.85 5.21
CA ARG A 623 -7.41 13.16 5.13
C ARG A 623 -8.27 13.51 6.33
N GLY A 624 -9.57 13.62 6.09
CA GLY A 624 -10.53 14.11 7.06
C GLY A 624 -11.54 13.09 7.56
N ILE A 625 -12.60 13.64 8.13
CA ILE A 625 -13.69 12.91 8.76
C ILE A 625 -14.90 12.91 7.84
N TRP A 626 -15.45 11.72 7.60
CA TRP A 626 -16.78 11.52 7.03
C TRP A 626 -17.72 10.93 8.07
N GLY A 627 -18.65 11.74 8.56
CA GLY A 627 -19.65 11.34 9.56
C GLY A 627 -21.03 11.09 8.96
N PHE A 628 -21.71 10.04 9.41
CA PHE A 628 -23.08 9.72 8.95
C PHE A 628 -23.97 9.28 10.11
N ASN A 629 -25.14 9.91 10.25
CA ASN A 629 -26.22 9.49 11.17
C ASN A 629 -25.73 9.22 12.61
N GLY A 630 -25.01 10.19 13.18
CA GLY A 630 -24.42 10.13 14.52
C GLY A 630 -24.38 11.51 15.17
N ASP A 631 -24.25 11.57 16.49
CA ASP A 631 -23.86 12.79 17.19
C ASP A 631 -22.35 12.99 17.12
N PHE A 632 -21.89 14.22 16.94
CA PHE A 632 -20.46 14.54 16.86
C PHE A 632 -20.09 15.65 17.83
N ASP A 633 -19.02 15.43 18.59
CA ASP A 633 -18.45 16.38 19.55
C ASP A 633 -16.94 16.46 19.33
N ILE A 634 -16.49 17.52 18.66
CA ILE A 634 -15.11 17.70 18.22
C ILE A 634 -14.55 18.94 18.91
N SER A 635 -13.50 18.78 19.72
CA SER A 635 -12.89 19.90 20.43
C SER A 635 -11.37 19.88 20.45
N ASN A 636 -10.75 21.07 20.49
CA ASN A 636 -9.29 21.25 20.54
C ASN A 636 -8.52 20.35 19.54
N THR A 637 -8.92 20.38 18.27
CA THR A 637 -8.40 19.47 17.23
C THR A 637 -7.82 20.24 16.05
N GLU A 638 -6.66 19.82 15.56
CA GLU A 638 -5.98 20.44 14.41
C GLU A 638 -6.26 19.67 13.12
N PHE A 639 -6.56 20.40 12.04
CA PHE A 639 -6.85 19.87 10.71
C PHE A 639 -5.96 20.55 9.68
N ILE A 640 -4.94 19.87 9.18
CA ILE A 640 -3.99 20.38 8.17
C ILE A 640 -4.26 19.67 6.85
N SER A 641 -4.63 20.40 5.81
CA SER A 641 -5.12 19.83 4.54
C SER A 641 -6.23 18.77 4.78
N SER A 642 -7.03 18.95 5.83
CA SER A 642 -8.01 17.98 6.34
C SER A 642 -9.34 18.64 6.74
N PHE A 643 -10.45 17.90 6.61
CA PHE A 643 -11.82 18.44 6.65
C PHE A 643 -12.72 17.67 7.63
N VAL A 644 -13.86 18.27 7.96
CA VAL A 644 -15.01 17.64 8.62
C VAL A 644 -16.20 17.69 7.68
N ASN A 645 -16.69 16.53 7.24
CA ASN A 645 -17.88 16.40 6.40
C ASN A 645 -18.88 15.45 7.07
N ILE A 646 -19.98 16.00 7.59
CA ILE A 646 -20.93 15.24 8.41
C ILE A 646 -22.34 15.43 7.86
N SER A 647 -23.07 14.32 7.74
CA SER A 647 -24.43 14.33 7.22
C SER A 647 -25.40 13.46 8.01
N ASN A 648 -26.64 13.92 8.13
CA ASN A 648 -27.71 13.23 8.83
C ASN A 648 -28.80 12.85 7.83
N ALA A 649 -28.78 11.63 7.30
CA ALA A 649 -29.77 11.15 6.34
C ALA A 649 -31.06 10.62 6.98
N ASP A 650 -31.05 10.28 8.27
CA ASP A 650 -32.21 9.71 8.97
C ASP A 650 -33.20 10.77 9.48
N GLY A 651 -32.75 12.03 9.59
CA GLY A 651 -33.57 13.17 10.00
C GLY A 651 -33.94 13.15 11.48
N ASN A 652 -33.28 12.31 12.29
CA ASN A 652 -33.42 12.32 13.74
C ASN A 652 -32.82 13.59 14.34
N ASP A 653 -33.27 13.91 15.55
CA ASP A 653 -32.75 15.04 16.33
C ASP A 653 -31.32 14.74 16.81
N ARG A 654 -30.33 15.11 16.01
CA ARG A 654 -28.89 14.90 16.23
C ARG A 654 -28.13 16.22 16.31
N TYR A 655 -26.91 16.18 16.82
CA TYR A 655 -26.05 17.36 16.90
C TYR A 655 -24.64 17.19 16.31
N VAL A 656 -24.07 18.31 15.86
CA VAL A 656 -22.64 18.45 15.55
C VAL A 656 -22.07 19.64 16.30
N TYR A 657 -21.16 19.40 17.24
CA TYR A 657 -20.43 20.45 17.95
C TYR A 657 -18.96 20.40 17.55
N ILE A 658 -18.44 21.53 17.10
CA ILE A 658 -17.04 21.76 16.75
C ILE A 658 -16.58 22.98 17.55
N THR A 659 -15.85 22.77 18.64
CA THR A 659 -15.65 23.80 19.68
C THR A 659 -14.21 23.85 20.21
N GLU A 660 -13.91 24.81 21.10
CA GLU A 660 -12.68 24.86 21.90
C GLU A 660 -11.36 24.81 21.09
N ASN A 661 -11.14 25.75 20.16
CA ASN A 661 -9.89 25.89 19.38
C ASN A 661 -9.64 24.79 18.32
N CYS A 662 -10.68 24.43 17.56
CA CYS A 662 -10.48 23.62 16.36
C CYS A 662 -9.89 24.48 15.22
N ASN A 663 -8.75 24.06 14.67
CA ASN A 663 -7.99 24.84 13.67
C ASN A 663 -7.94 24.10 12.33
N PHE A 664 -8.30 24.76 11.24
CA PHE A 664 -8.33 24.21 9.88
C PHE A 664 -7.42 25.04 8.97
N SER A 665 -6.54 24.38 8.21
CA SER A 665 -5.62 25.06 7.28
C SER A 665 -5.30 24.26 6.01
N GLY A 666 -4.94 24.95 4.93
CA GLY A 666 -4.29 24.33 3.74
C GLY A 666 -5.20 23.55 2.78
N MET A 667 -6.53 23.69 2.88
CA MET A 667 -7.47 22.87 2.09
C MET A 667 -7.90 23.47 0.76
N GLN A 668 -7.09 23.34 -0.29
CA GLN A 668 -7.33 24.08 -1.54
C GLN A 668 -8.46 23.55 -2.45
N SER A 669 -9.08 22.40 -2.15
CA SER A 669 -10.04 21.76 -3.07
C SER A 669 -11.38 21.33 -2.48
N THR A 670 -11.57 21.48 -1.18
CA THR A 670 -12.77 21.01 -0.44
C THR A 670 -13.09 21.99 0.67
N THR A 671 -14.36 22.03 1.09
CA THR A 671 -14.78 22.82 2.26
C THR A 671 -14.17 22.26 3.55
N ALA A 672 -13.74 23.12 4.46
CA ALA A 672 -13.18 22.72 5.75
C ALA A 672 -14.23 22.09 6.66
N ILE A 673 -15.37 22.77 6.86
CA ILE A 673 -16.52 22.27 7.63
C ILE A 673 -17.75 22.21 6.73
N TYR A 674 -18.24 21.00 6.50
CA TYR A 674 -19.47 20.75 5.76
C TYR A 674 -20.46 20.00 6.66
N ILE A 675 -21.63 20.60 6.90
CA ILE A 675 -22.70 20.01 7.71
C ILE A 675 -23.99 19.98 6.87
N ASP A 676 -24.60 18.80 6.79
CA ASP A 676 -25.84 18.58 6.04
C ASP A 676 -26.92 17.91 6.88
N ASN A 677 -28.11 18.53 6.89
CA ASN A 677 -29.35 18.05 7.51
C ASN A 677 -29.28 17.83 9.02
N TYR A 678 -28.43 18.58 9.73
CA TYR A 678 -28.36 18.50 11.19
C TYR A 678 -29.28 19.53 11.85
N PRO A 679 -30.24 19.09 12.68
CA PRO A 679 -31.14 20.01 13.37
C PRO A 679 -30.42 20.89 14.37
N ASN A 680 -29.38 20.39 15.04
CA ASN A 680 -28.58 21.18 15.99
C ASN A 680 -27.12 21.17 15.56
N PHE A 681 -26.47 22.33 15.60
CA PHE A 681 -25.01 22.40 15.47
C PHE A 681 -24.44 23.62 16.20
N LYS A 682 -23.15 23.54 16.55
CA LYS A 682 -22.40 24.63 17.16
C LYS A 682 -20.98 24.62 16.60
N ILE A 683 -20.56 25.72 15.99
CA ILE A 683 -19.17 25.95 15.58
C ILE A 683 -18.69 27.14 16.41
N ASP A 684 -17.74 26.94 17.32
CA ASP A 684 -17.38 27.95 18.31
C ASP A 684 -15.89 27.95 18.60
N GLU A 685 -15.29 29.13 18.72
CA GLU A 685 -13.85 29.28 18.98
C GLU A 685 -12.98 28.51 17.97
N CYS A 686 -13.32 28.57 16.67
CA CYS A 686 -12.58 27.88 15.60
C CYS A 686 -11.72 28.85 14.78
N SER A 687 -10.62 28.36 14.19
CA SER A 687 -9.82 29.10 13.21
C SER A 687 -9.82 28.35 11.88
N ILE A 688 -10.22 29.00 10.79
CA ILE A 688 -10.31 28.38 9.46
C ILE A 688 -9.64 29.29 8.45
N THR A 689 -8.52 28.83 7.88
CA THR A 689 -7.68 29.64 6.99
C THR A 689 -7.17 28.89 5.78
N GLU A 690 -6.92 29.59 4.67
CA GLU A 690 -6.31 29.02 3.46
C GLU A 690 -7.06 27.77 2.90
N CYS A 691 -8.39 27.72 3.04
CA CYS A 691 -9.23 26.67 2.49
C CYS A 691 -9.95 27.12 1.19
N SER A 692 -10.65 26.19 0.53
CA SER A 692 -11.56 26.50 -0.57
C SER A 692 -12.75 27.29 -0.02
N SER A 693 -13.59 26.64 0.79
CA SER A 693 -14.64 27.29 1.57
C SER A 693 -14.44 26.92 3.03
N ALA A 694 -14.74 27.84 3.95
CA ALA A 694 -14.58 27.55 5.37
C ALA A 694 -15.76 26.74 5.92
N ILE A 695 -16.98 27.30 5.89
CA ILE A 695 -18.16 26.65 6.48
C ILE A 695 -19.30 26.61 5.46
N ASN A 696 -19.80 25.41 5.18
CA ASN A 696 -21.01 25.22 4.37
C ASN A 696 -22.08 24.46 5.16
N LEU A 697 -23.26 25.07 5.26
CA LEU A 697 -24.44 24.53 5.92
C LEU A 697 -25.55 24.29 4.91
N PHE A 698 -26.09 23.07 4.88
CA PHE A 698 -27.20 22.68 4.02
C PHE A 698 -28.30 22.02 4.84
N ASN A 699 -29.52 22.56 4.81
CA ASN A 699 -30.68 21.98 5.52
C ASN A 699 -30.52 21.87 7.04
N CYS A 700 -29.77 22.78 7.68
CA CYS A 700 -29.37 22.68 9.08
C CYS A 700 -30.13 23.64 10.02
N GLY A 701 -30.07 23.38 11.32
CA GLY A 701 -30.43 24.35 12.38
C GLY A 701 -31.91 24.42 12.76
N TYR A 702 -32.73 23.47 12.32
CA TYR A 702 -34.17 23.40 12.63
C TYR A 702 -34.47 22.49 13.82
N GLY A 703 -33.60 22.49 14.83
CA GLY A 703 -33.63 21.60 15.98
C GLY A 703 -34.27 22.18 17.24
N THR A 704 -33.89 21.60 18.37
CA THR A 704 -34.39 22.01 19.70
C THR A 704 -33.68 23.23 20.25
N LYS A 705 -32.54 23.62 19.66
CA LYS A 705 -31.73 24.78 20.04
C LYS A 705 -31.32 25.58 18.82
N HIS A 706 -31.00 26.85 19.01
CA HIS A 706 -30.42 27.68 17.96
C HIS A 706 -29.05 27.15 17.61
N ALA A 707 -28.90 26.88 16.32
CA ALA A 707 -27.60 26.55 15.80
C ALA A 707 -26.76 27.82 15.62
N GLN A 708 -25.47 27.73 15.96
CA GLN A 708 -24.64 28.92 16.05
C GLN A 708 -23.25 28.71 15.44
N ILE A 709 -22.73 29.78 14.85
CA ILE A 709 -21.33 29.97 14.48
C ILE A 709 -20.83 31.17 15.28
N SER A 710 -19.91 30.96 16.21
CA SER A 710 -19.49 32.01 17.13
C SER A 710 -18.00 32.06 17.42
N ASN A 711 -17.51 33.25 17.80
CA ASN A 711 -16.15 33.46 18.31
C ASN A 711 -15.04 32.88 17.42
N SER A 712 -15.28 32.77 16.11
CA SER A 712 -14.40 32.06 15.18
C SER A 712 -13.74 33.03 14.19
N THR A 713 -12.53 32.68 13.75
CA THR A 713 -11.79 33.41 12.71
C THR A 713 -11.85 32.63 11.41
N VAL A 714 -12.35 33.24 10.34
CA VAL A 714 -12.52 32.69 9.00
C VAL A 714 -11.83 33.60 8.00
N THR A 715 -10.65 33.20 7.54
CA THR A 715 -9.79 34.10 6.76
C THR A 715 -9.10 33.45 5.56
N GLU A 716 -8.74 34.24 4.54
CA GLU A 716 -7.91 33.80 3.41
C GLU A 716 -8.46 32.57 2.64
N ASN A 717 -9.79 32.41 2.59
CA ASN A 717 -10.43 31.30 1.86
C ASN A 717 -10.77 31.69 0.41
N SER A 718 -10.34 30.85 -0.53
CA SER A 718 -10.39 31.13 -1.97
C SER A 718 -11.78 31.13 -2.62
N ALA A 719 -12.83 30.78 -1.88
CA ALA A 719 -14.22 30.83 -2.37
C ALA A 719 -15.14 31.54 -1.38
N SER A 720 -15.44 30.97 -0.22
CA SER A 720 -16.41 31.59 0.72
C SER A 720 -16.05 31.34 2.17
N GLY A 721 -16.25 32.34 3.01
CA GLY A 721 -16.22 32.20 4.46
C GLY A 721 -17.37 31.30 4.91
N ILE A 722 -18.59 31.81 4.92
CA ILE A 722 -19.78 31.07 5.38
C ILE A 722 -20.82 30.98 4.26
N THR A 723 -21.26 29.78 3.92
CA THR A 723 -22.42 29.56 3.05
C THR A 723 -23.55 28.88 3.82
N VAL A 724 -24.71 29.51 3.81
CA VAL A 724 -25.94 29.05 4.46
C VAL A 724 -26.98 28.77 3.39
N TYR A 725 -27.36 27.51 3.19
CA TYR A 725 -28.40 27.11 2.23
C TYR A 725 -29.54 26.42 2.97
N LEU A 726 -30.75 26.98 2.85
CA LEU A 726 -31.97 26.44 3.45
C LEU A 726 -31.75 26.01 4.91
N SER A 727 -31.09 26.87 5.69
CA SER A 727 -30.69 26.56 7.07
C SER A 727 -31.07 27.70 8.02
N SER A 728 -31.15 27.40 9.31
CA SER A 728 -31.29 28.38 10.39
C SER A 728 -29.97 28.50 11.16
N VAL A 729 -29.44 29.71 11.34
CA VAL A 729 -28.16 29.92 12.04
C VAL A 729 -28.04 31.32 12.65
N ASP A 730 -27.45 31.37 13.84
CA ASP A 730 -26.92 32.57 14.48
C ASP A 730 -25.42 32.69 14.21
N ILE A 731 -24.98 33.80 13.61
CA ILE A 731 -23.57 34.11 13.32
C ILE A 731 -23.16 35.26 14.24
N LEU A 732 -22.38 34.94 15.28
CA LEU A 732 -22.17 35.81 16.42
C LEU A 732 -20.69 36.02 16.73
N HIS A 733 -20.22 37.25 16.79
CA HIS A 733 -18.87 37.57 17.28
C HIS A 733 -17.70 36.90 16.51
N ASN A 734 -17.78 36.80 15.19
CA ASN A 734 -16.74 36.18 14.34
C ASN A 734 -15.88 37.22 13.61
N GLU A 735 -14.68 36.83 13.21
CA GLU A 735 -13.82 37.58 12.29
C GLU A 735 -13.83 36.90 10.91
N ILE A 736 -14.48 37.49 9.91
CA ILE A 736 -14.64 36.92 8.55
C ILE A 736 -13.97 37.84 7.53
N VAL A 737 -12.75 37.53 7.13
CA VAL A 737 -11.83 38.49 6.49
C VAL A 737 -11.10 37.90 5.28
N ASN A 738 -10.79 38.65 4.22
CA ASN A 738 -9.94 38.20 3.12
C ASN A 738 -10.38 36.90 2.42
N ASN A 739 -11.68 36.61 2.38
CA ASN A 739 -12.22 35.51 1.59
C ASN A 739 -12.78 36.05 0.28
N SER A 740 -13.05 35.22 -0.73
CA SER A 740 -13.70 35.76 -1.93
C SER A 740 -15.15 36.22 -1.67
N TYR A 741 -15.87 35.55 -0.77
CA TYR A 741 -17.14 36.02 -0.20
C TYR A 741 -17.12 35.88 1.32
N GLY A 742 -17.62 36.88 2.04
CA GLY A 742 -17.77 36.81 3.50
C GLY A 742 -18.86 35.81 3.90
N ILE A 743 -20.13 36.22 3.81
CA ILE A 743 -21.30 35.39 4.14
C ILE A 743 -22.28 35.31 2.98
N LYS A 744 -22.66 34.10 2.58
CA LYS A 744 -23.66 33.82 1.55
C LYS A 744 -24.91 33.19 2.17
N CYS A 745 -26.06 33.82 1.98
CA CYS A 745 -27.36 33.37 2.47
C CYS A 745 -28.27 32.98 1.30
N PHE A 746 -28.52 31.68 1.14
CA PHE A 746 -29.26 31.09 0.04
C PHE A 746 -30.59 30.46 0.46
N ASP A 747 -31.48 30.31 -0.52
CA ASP A 747 -32.77 29.64 -0.48
C ASP A 747 -33.54 29.73 0.85
N ARG A 748 -34.17 30.88 1.10
CA ARG A 748 -35.07 31.15 2.23
C ARG A 748 -34.52 30.82 3.62
N SER A 749 -33.19 30.81 3.79
CA SER A 749 -32.52 30.62 5.10
C SER A 749 -33.01 31.59 6.18
N VAL A 750 -32.88 31.19 7.45
CA VAL A 750 -33.14 32.01 8.64
C VAL A 750 -31.80 32.40 9.23
N VAL A 751 -31.39 33.66 9.10
CA VAL A 751 -30.04 34.07 9.47
C VAL A 751 -30.10 35.27 10.41
N HIS A 752 -29.42 35.13 11.53
CA HIS A 752 -29.21 36.19 12.51
C HIS A 752 -27.71 36.50 12.55
N ILE A 753 -27.34 37.75 12.32
CA ILE A 753 -25.94 38.19 12.42
C ILE A 753 -25.87 39.33 13.43
N GLU A 754 -25.09 39.13 14.49
CA GLU A 754 -25.00 40.07 15.59
C GLU A 754 -23.58 40.16 16.17
N GLY A 755 -23.15 41.39 16.44
CA GLY A 755 -21.99 41.69 17.26
C GLY A 755 -22.35 42.34 18.59
N ASP A 756 -21.36 42.96 19.25
CA ASP A 756 -21.54 43.68 20.51
C ASP A 756 -21.66 45.20 20.25
N ASN A 757 -22.69 45.84 20.83
CA ASN A 757 -22.88 47.28 20.69
C ASN A 757 -21.82 48.13 21.40
N LEU A 758 -21.03 47.53 22.30
CA LEU A 758 -19.94 48.16 23.03
C LEU A 758 -18.57 47.95 22.38
N SER A 759 -18.40 46.91 21.56
CA SER A 759 -17.10 46.53 20.99
C SER A 759 -17.24 45.82 19.64
N VAL A 760 -16.28 46.01 18.75
CA VAL A 760 -16.27 45.30 17.47
C VAL A 760 -15.87 43.85 17.72
N THR A 761 -16.87 42.97 17.69
CA THR A 761 -16.70 41.52 17.92
C THR A 761 -17.12 40.69 16.71
N GLN A 762 -17.99 41.23 15.84
CA GLN A 762 -18.37 40.62 14.57
C GLN A 762 -17.84 41.50 13.42
N GLU A 763 -16.86 40.99 12.69
CA GLU A 763 -16.19 41.64 11.56
C GLU A 763 -16.45 40.86 10.28
N ILE A 764 -16.87 41.56 9.23
CA ILE A 764 -17.02 41.03 7.88
C ILE A 764 -16.36 42.06 6.98
N LYS A 765 -15.10 41.82 6.61
CA LYS A 765 -14.31 42.85 5.92
C LYS A 765 -13.32 42.32 4.90
N ASP A 766 -12.97 43.18 3.94
CA ASP A 766 -11.94 42.97 2.93
C ASP A 766 -12.12 41.63 2.19
N ASN A 767 -13.38 41.23 1.91
CA ASN A 767 -13.66 40.05 1.12
C ASN A 767 -13.76 40.43 -0.38
N ASP A 768 -13.14 39.67 -1.30
CA ASP A 768 -12.89 40.08 -2.70
C ASP A 768 -14.14 40.43 -3.55
N SER A 769 -15.33 40.11 -3.08
CA SER A 769 -16.58 40.37 -3.81
C SER A 769 -17.63 40.97 -2.89
N TYR A 770 -18.22 40.18 -2.00
CA TYR A 770 -19.26 40.68 -1.12
C TYR A 770 -18.98 40.29 0.32
N GLU A 771 -19.13 41.26 1.22
CA GLU A 771 -19.14 40.99 2.65
C GLU A 771 -20.37 40.15 3.01
N VAL A 772 -21.54 40.55 2.50
CA VAL A 772 -22.78 39.78 2.65
C VAL A 772 -23.51 39.69 1.31
N PHE A 773 -23.75 38.46 0.85
CA PHE A 773 -24.58 38.14 -0.29
C PHE A 773 -25.82 37.38 0.14
N ALA A 774 -27.00 37.86 -0.20
CA ALA A 774 -28.25 37.19 0.14
C ALA A 774 -29.22 37.13 -1.03
N THR A 775 -29.85 35.98 -1.21
CA THR A 775 -30.95 35.85 -2.18
C THR A 775 -32.29 36.23 -1.57
N ARG A 776 -33.32 36.40 -2.43
CA ARG A 776 -34.69 36.69 -1.99
C ARG A 776 -35.14 35.76 -0.87
N GLY A 777 -35.71 36.35 0.18
CA GLY A 777 -36.17 35.63 1.36
C GLY A 777 -35.06 35.05 2.24
N SER A 778 -33.77 35.22 1.94
CA SER A 778 -32.66 34.73 2.78
C SER A 778 -31.88 35.85 3.46
N PHE A 779 -32.27 37.11 3.28
CA PHE A 779 -31.60 38.22 3.94
C PHE A 779 -31.70 38.07 5.46
N PRO A 780 -30.62 38.34 6.23
CA PRO A 780 -30.65 38.21 7.68
C PRO A 780 -31.80 38.99 8.31
N HIS A 781 -32.65 38.31 9.09
CA HIS A 781 -33.78 38.96 9.73
C HIS A 781 -33.33 39.85 10.89
N TYR A 782 -32.12 39.66 11.41
CA TYR A 782 -31.48 40.55 12.37
C TYR A 782 -30.01 40.73 11.96
N PHE A 783 -29.58 41.99 11.83
CA PHE A 783 -28.29 42.37 11.27
C PHE A 783 -27.81 43.66 11.95
N HIS A 784 -27.24 43.54 13.16
CA HIS A 784 -26.86 44.69 13.98
C HIS A 784 -25.50 44.51 14.66
N TRP A 785 -24.85 45.63 14.96
CA TRP A 785 -23.59 45.71 15.71
C TRP A 785 -22.41 45.00 15.02
N ASN A 786 -22.46 44.91 13.70
CA ASN A 786 -21.39 44.35 12.88
C ASN A 786 -20.48 45.47 12.34
N LEU A 787 -19.19 45.18 12.23
CA LEU A 787 -18.30 45.93 11.33
C LEU A 787 -18.38 45.29 9.95
N VAL A 788 -18.87 46.05 8.97
CA VAL A 788 -18.96 45.65 7.56
C VAL A 788 -18.19 46.66 6.74
N GLN A 789 -17.03 46.30 6.21
CA GLN A 789 -16.12 47.26 5.59
C GLN A 789 -15.26 46.61 4.52
N ASP A 790 -15.00 47.35 3.46
CA ASP A 790 -14.00 46.99 2.45
C ASP A 790 -13.02 48.17 2.29
N ASP A 791 -11.73 47.93 2.52
CA ASP A 791 -10.67 48.93 2.40
C ASP A 791 -10.33 49.28 0.94
N ASP A 792 -10.62 48.42 -0.04
CA ASP A 792 -10.34 48.66 -1.44
C ASP A 792 -11.57 49.07 -2.29
N ASN A 793 -12.78 48.96 -1.73
CA ASN A 793 -14.10 49.44 -2.18
C ASN A 793 -14.09 50.11 -3.57
N LEU A 794 -14.14 49.27 -4.59
CA LEU A 794 -14.12 49.67 -6.00
C LEU A 794 -15.52 49.99 -6.51
N PRO A 795 -15.68 50.94 -7.45
CA PRO A 795 -16.99 51.22 -8.05
C PRO A 795 -17.59 49.98 -8.73
N GLY A 796 -18.74 49.52 -8.23
CA GLY A 796 -19.44 48.33 -8.71
C GLY A 796 -19.28 47.10 -7.80
N ASP A 797 -18.72 47.28 -6.61
CA ASP A 797 -18.49 46.22 -5.62
C ASP A 797 -19.24 46.50 -4.30
N PRO A 798 -20.55 46.22 -4.23
CA PRO A 798 -21.34 46.54 -3.05
C PRO A 798 -20.96 45.68 -1.84
N LEU A 799 -20.76 46.27 -0.67
CA LEU A 799 -20.57 45.54 0.59
C LEU A 799 -21.69 44.52 0.84
N VAL A 800 -22.94 44.93 0.64
CA VAL A 800 -24.11 44.07 0.84
C VAL A 800 -24.92 43.99 -0.45
N LYS A 801 -25.02 42.77 -0.98
CA LYS A 801 -25.76 42.46 -2.20
C LYS A 801 -26.97 41.59 -1.90
N TYR A 802 -28.14 42.04 -2.35
CA TYR A 802 -29.41 41.32 -2.28
C TYR A 802 -30.05 41.20 -3.65
N THR A 803 -30.58 40.02 -3.99
CA THR A 803 -31.18 39.78 -5.32
C THR A 803 -32.69 39.95 -5.39
N GLY A 804 -33.37 40.09 -4.24
CA GLY A 804 -34.83 40.28 -4.20
C GLY A 804 -35.27 41.72 -4.45
N GLN A 805 -36.58 41.97 -4.33
CA GLN A 805 -37.19 43.30 -4.48
C GLN A 805 -37.94 43.77 -3.24
N GLU A 806 -37.68 43.14 -2.09
CA GLU A 806 -38.27 43.53 -0.81
C GLU A 806 -37.73 44.90 -0.38
N GLU A 807 -38.63 45.77 0.09
CA GLU A 807 -38.27 47.04 0.71
C GLU A 807 -38.20 46.89 2.23
N GLY A 808 -37.37 47.70 2.89
CA GLY A 808 -37.30 47.73 4.35
C GLY A 808 -36.34 46.71 4.96
N LEU A 809 -35.33 46.24 4.20
CA LEU A 809 -34.24 45.41 4.72
C LEU A 809 -33.42 46.21 5.71
N ASP A 810 -33.52 45.86 6.98
CA ASP A 810 -32.94 46.65 8.05
C ASP A 810 -31.50 46.22 8.33
N VAL A 811 -30.58 47.13 7.98
CA VAL A 811 -29.13 47.08 8.19
C VAL A 811 -28.65 48.26 9.05
N ARG A 812 -29.56 48.90 9.79
CA ARG A 812 -29.21 49.97 10.72
C ARG A 812 -28.31 49.44 11.83
N ASN A 813 -27.67 50.34 12.56
CA ASN A 813 -26.81 50.00 13.70
C ASN A 813 -25.62 49.08 13.36
N ASN A 814 -25.16 49.08 12.10
CA ASN A 814 -23.86 48.52 11.72
C ASN A 814 -22.85 49.66 11.54
N CYS A 815 -21.56 49.33 11.70
CA CYS A 815 -20.46 50.22 11.38
C CYS A 815 -19.93 49.89 9.99
N TRP A 816 -19.85 50.90 9.12
CA TRP A 816 -19.58 50.72 7.69
C TRP A 816 -18.19 51.18 7.24
N GLY A 817 -17.29 51.48 8.18
CA GLY A 817 -15.98 52.06 7.88
C GLY A 817 -16.02 53.51 7.39
N ASN A 818 -14.89 54.01 6.87
CA ASN A 818 -14.72 55.44 6.52
C ASN A 818 -15.20 55.82 5.12
N ASN A 819 -15.42 54.86 4.22
CA ASN A 819 -15.70 55.09 2.80
C ASN A 819 -17.14 54.71 2.39
N PHE A 820 -18.02 54.44 3.36
CA PHE A 820 -19.37 53.99 3.08
C PHE A 820 -20.19 54.97 2.24
N ASP A 821 -20.60 54.54 1.06
CA ASP A 821 -21.56 55.19 0.18
C ASP A 821 -22.76 54.26 -0.04
N PRO A 822 -23.90 54.49 0.63
CA PRO A 822 -25.03 53.58 0.58
C PRO A 822 -25.61 53.38 -0.83
N GLU A 823 -25.42 54.32 -1.77
CA GLU A 823 -25.89 54.14 -3.16
C GLU A 823 -25.07 53.11 -3.94
N ASN A 824 -23.80 52.91 -3.57
CA ASN A 824 -22.87 51.98 -4.22
C ASN A 824 -22.63 50.72 -3.39
N ASP A 825 -22.69 50.82 -2.06
CA ASP A 825 -22.32 49.75 -1.12
C ASP A 825 -23.49 48.86 -0.71
N LEU A 826 -24.73 49.31 -0.96
CA LEU A 826 -25.95 48.54 -0.74
C LEU A 826 -26.65 48.34 -2.09
N ASP A 827 -26.84 47.10 -2.53
CA ASP A 827 -27.40 46.80 -3.84
C ASP A 827 -28.56 45.78 -3.77
N PRO A 828 -29.81 46.17 -4.09
CA PRO A 828 -30.24 47.50 -4.51
C PRO A 828 -30.41 48.45 -3.31
N TYR A 829 -29.80 49.63 -3.37
CA TYR A 829 -29.77 50.63 -2.30
C TYR A 829 -31.15 50.93 -1.69
N GLU A 830 -32.17 51.03 -2.53
CA GLU A 830 -33.52 51.43 -2.17
C GLU A 830 -34.32 50.37 -1.41
N SER A 831 -33.79 49.14 -1.35
CA SER A 831 -34.33 48.09 -0.48
C SER A 831 -33.96 48.26 1.00
N TYR A 832 -32.93 49.05 1.33
CA TYR A 832 -32.32 49.04 2.66
C TYR A 832 -32.69 50.22 3.56
N LEU A 833 -32.91 49.92 4.84
CA LEU A 833 -32.89 50.89 5.94
C LEU A 833 -31.50 50.83 6.59
N TRP A 834 -30.74 51.92 6.53
CA TRP A 834 -29.35 51.95 7.01
C TRP A 834 -29.07 53.04 8.05
N GLU A 835 -29.96 54.03 8.21
CA GLU A 835 -29.88 55.03 9.30
C GLU A 835 -30.77 54.69 10.52
N PRO A 836 -30.27 54.82 11.76
CA PRO A 836 -28.94 55.31 12.11
C PRO A 836 -27.84 54.27 11.88
N VAL A 837 -26.64 54.74 11.54
CA VAL A 837 -25.41 53.93 11.54
C VAL A 837 -24.84 53.83 12.95
N TRP A 838 -24.14 52.74 13.27
CA TRP A 838 -23.38 52.62 14.52
C TRP A 838 -21.96 53.14 14.28
N GLU A 839 -21.59 54.23 14.95
CA GLU A 839 -20.18 54.64 14.99
C GLU A 839 -19.38 53.57 15.76
N CYS A 840 -18.43 52.91 15.09
CA CYS A 840 -17.56 51.90 15.68
C CYS A 840 -17.08 52.31 17.09
N MET A 841 -17.39 51.49 18.10
CA MET A 841 -16.98 51.68 19.51
C MET A 841 -17.57 52.92 20.24
N SER A 842 -18.66 53.50 19.74
CA SER A 842 -19.26 54.69 20.36
C SER A 842 -20.22 54.40 21.52
N GLY A 843 -20.76 53.18 21.62
CA GLY A 843 -21.90 52.85 22.48
C GLY A 843 -23.15 53.71 22.21
N SER A 844 -23.17 54.47 21.11
CA SER A 844 -24.20 55.47 20.78
C SER A 844 -25.12 55.04 19.64
N GLY A 845 -25.49 53.76 19.59
CA GLY A 845 -26.59 53.31 18.76
C GLY A 845 -27.91 53.69 19.42
N SER A 846 -28.65 54.63 18.83
CA SER A 846 -30.01 54.94 19.25
C SER A 846 -30.98 54.00 18.52
N GLY A 847 -31.19 52.79 19.05
CA GLY A 847 -32.13 51.85 18.46
C GLY A 847 -32.95 51.16 19.53
N GLU A 848 -34.06 51.77 19.97
CA GLU A 848 -35.16 50.91 20.41
C GLU A 848 -35.60 50.15 19.15
N GLY A 849 -35.36 48.83 19.13
CA GLY A 849 -35.85 47.94 18.07
C GLY A 849 -37.36 48.07 17.90
N SER A 850 -37.88 47.62 16.76
CA SER A 850 -39.34 47.66 16.56
C SER A 850 -40.07 46.77 17.59
N GLU A 851 -41.34 47.03 17.89
CA GLU A 851 -42.11 46.15 18.80
C GLU A 851 -42.14 44.69 18.29
N ALA A 852 -42.21 44.51 16.97
CA ALA A 852 -42.14 43.21 16.30
C ALA A 852 -40.79 42.49 16.51
N GLU A 853 -39.68 43.24 16.54
CA GLU A 853 -38.34 42.71 16.81
C GLU A 853 -38.22 42.20 18.24
N GLY A 854 -38.64 43.01 19.22
CA GLY A 854 -38.62 42.61 20.63
C GLY A 854 -39.49 41.38 20.89
N MET A 855 -40.65 41.28 20.25
CA MET A 855 -41.50 40.08 20.30
C MET A 855 -40.83 38.87 19.66
N TYR A 856 -40.18 39.05 18.50
CA TYR A 856 -39.50 37.97 17.79
C TYR A 856 -38.32 37.42 18.59
N LEU A 857 -37.47 38.29 19.15
CA LEU A 857 -36.36 37.88 20.03
C LEU A 857 -36.89 37.15 21.27
N ALA A 858 -37.96 37.64 21.90
CA ALA A 858 -38.58 36.96 23.03
C ALA A 858 -39.16 35.57 22.67
N ALA A 859 -39.70 35.42 21.44
CA ALA A 859 -40.16 34.13 20.93
C ALA A 859 -38.98 33.18 20.69
N ARG A 860 -37.83 33.69 20.23
CA ARG A 860 -36.59 32.93 20.08
C ARG A 860 -35.98 32.52 21.42
N ASP A 861 -36.00 33.37 22.44
CA ASP A 861 -35.56 33.02 23.80
C ASP A 861 -36.37 31.85 24.36
N LYS A 862 -37.66 31.75 23.99
CA LYS A 862 -38.50 30.60 24.36
C LYS A 862 -38.06 29.29 23.69
N ILE A 863 -37.52 29.33 22.47
CA ILE A 863 -36.94 28.13 21.82
C ILE A 863 -35.74 27.63 22.64
N GLU A 864 -34.81 28.52 23.02
CA GLU A 864 -33.66 28.16 23.87
C GLU A 864 -34.08 27.61 25.24
N ALA A 865 -35.20 28.12 25.77
CA ALA A 865 -35.80 27.64 27.00
C ALA A 865 -36.65 26.35 26.83
N GLU A 866 -36.68 25.77 25.62
CA GLU A 866 -37.50 24.61 25.22
C GLU A 866 -39.03 24.83 25.41
N ASP A 867 -39.50 26.09 25.48
CA ASP A 867 -40.91 26.48 25.48
C ASP A 867 -41.44 26.66 24.05
N PHE A 868 -41.42 25.59 23.26
CA PHE A 868 -41.83 25.61 21.84
C PHE A 868 -43.29 26.01 21.65
N ALA A 869 -44.19 25.64 22.58
CA ALA A 869 -45.60 26.02 22.50
C ALA A 869 -45.79 27.53 22.73
N GLY A 870 -45.05 28.11 23.68
CA GLY A 870 -45.00 29.55 23.88
C GLY A 870 -44.39 30.29 22.69
N ALA A 871 -43.31 29.75 22.11
CA ALA A 871 -42.68 30.31 20.90
C ALA A 871 -43.65 30.29 19.71
N LYS A 872 -44.35 29.17 19.48
CA LYS A 872 -45.37 29.03 18.43
C LYS A 872 -46.47 30.09 18.55
N ALA A 873 -46.97 30.33 19.77
CA ALA A 873 -47.99 31.34 20.02
C ALA A 873 -47.49 32.76 19.68
N ASP A 874 -46.27 33.10 20.11
CA ASP A 874 -45.69 34.42 19.85
C ASP A 874 -45.41 34.63 18.36
N PHE A 875 -44.88 33.64 17.64
CA PHE A 875 -44.67 33.73 16.20
C PHE A 875 -45.98 33.91 15.43
N GLN A 876 -47.05 33.18 15.80
CA GLN A 876 -48.36 33.39 15.22
C GLN A 876 -48.91 34.80 15.51
N GLU A 877 -48.64 35.32 16.71
CA GLU A 877 -49.03 36.69 17.09
C GLU A 877 -48.28 37.74 16.26
N ILE A 878 -46.98 37.56 16.02
CA ILE A 878 -46.17 38.44 15.16
C ILE A 878 -46.73 38.47 13.73
N VAL A 879 -47.08 37.32 13.17
CA VAL A 879 -47.68 37.21 11.83
C VAL A 879 -49.01 37.98 11.74
N VAL A 880 -49.82 37.95 12.80
CA VAL A 880 -51.12 38.62 12.83
C VAL A 880 -50.99 40.13 13.07
N GLN A 881 -50.15 40.55 14.02
CA GLN A 881 -50.02 41.96 14.41
C GLN A 881 -49.11 42.76 13.49
N TYR A 882 -48.07 42.13 12.95
CA TYR A 882 -47.01 42.79 12.18
C TYR A 882 -46.76 42.12 10.81
N PRO A 883 -47.79 41.83 9.99
CA PRO A 883 -47.69 41.01 8.78
C PRO A 883 -46.80 41.58 7.68
N THR A 884 -46.40 42.86 7.77
CA THR A 884 -45.56 43.53 6.76
C THR A 884 -44.08 43.57 7.15
N THR A 885 -43.72 43.05 8.31
CA THR A 885 -42.34 43.08 8.82
C THR A 885 -41.55 41.85 8.40
N LYS A 886 -40.22 41.97 8.29
CA LYS A 886 -39.31 40.83 8.11
C LYS A 886 -39.46 39.75 9.19
N TYR A 887 -39.82 40.15 10.41
CA TYR A 887 -40.07 39.23 11.53
C TYR A 887 -41.33 38.37 11.33
N ALA A 888 -42.31 38.80 10.54
CA ALA A 888 -43.43 37.92 10.16
C ALA A 888 -42.97 36.83 9.19
N GLN A 889 -42.07 37.14 8.24
CA GLN A 889 -41.49 36.13 7.35
C GLN A 889 -40.62 35.13 8.13
N ALA A 890 -39.74 35.63 9.01
CA ALA A 890 -38.92 34.80 9.88
C ALA A 890 -39.79 33.91 10.78
N SER A 891 -40.83 34.47 11.41
CA SER A 891 -41.82 33.73 12.20
C SER A 891 -42.47 32.57 11.43
N LEU A 892 -42.82 32.74 10.15
CA LEU A 892 -43.39 31.63 9.36
C LEU A 892 -42.39 30.49 9.19
N LYS A 893 -41.11 30.78 8.95
CA LYS A 893 -40.08 29.74 8.83
C LYS A 893 -39.86 29.04 10.16
N GLU A 894 -39.78 29.80 11.25
CA GLU A 894 -39.62 29.27 12.60
C GLU A 894 -40.78 28.37 13.01
N LEU A 895 -42.02 28.72 12.65
CA LEU A 895 -43.19 27.88 12.88
C LEU A 895 -43.07 26.50 12.22
N TYR A 896 -42.48 26.43 11.02
CA TYR A 896 -42.20 25.15 10.37
C TYR A 896 -41.11 24.36 11.12
N SER A 897 -40.03 25.04 11.52
CA SER A 897 -38.91 24.45 12.25
C SER A 897 -39.34 23.80 13.56
N ILE A 898 -40.11 24.53 14.38
CA ILE A 898 -40.47 24.08 15.73
C ILE A 898 -41.65 23.11 15.76
N GLU A 899 -42.40 22.95 14.67
CA GLU A 899 -43.63 22.13 14.66
C GLU A 899 -43.38 20.70 15.13
N ALA A 900 -42.23 20.13 14.78
CA ALA A 900 -41.80 18.80 15.20
C ALA A 900 -41.75 18.64 16.74
N PHE A 901 -41.51 19.73 17.47
CA PHE A 901 -41.33 19.76 18.93
C PHE A 901 -42.57 20.28 19.69
N VAL A 902 -43.60 20.77 18.98
CA VAL A 902 -44.85 21.23 19.59
C VAL A 902 -45.92 20.13 19.55
N THR A 903 -46.49 19.92 18.35
CA THR A 903 -47.60 18.98 18.11
C THR A 903 -47.26 17.96 17.03
N ASN A 904 -46.21 18.22 16.24
CA ASN A 904 -45.85 17.47 15.04
C ASN A 904 -47.04 17.32 14.07
N ASP A 905 -47.92 18.35 14.01
CA ASP A 905 -49.14 18.39 13.21
C ASP A 905 -48.93 19.30 11.99
N TYR A 906 -48.06 18.83 11.08
CA TYR A 906 -47.83 19.47 9.78
C TYR A 906 -49.12 19.68 8.95
N PRO A 907 -50.17 18.83 9.02
CA PRO A 907 -51.47 19.11 8.39
C PRO A 907 -52.18 20.36 8.94
N GLU A 908 -52.18 20.55 10.26
CA GLU A 908 -52.71 21.77 10.89
C GLU A 908 -51.87 22.99 10.50
N LEU A 909 -50.54 22.88 10.54
CA LEU A 909 -49.66 23.97 10.13
C LEU A 909 -49.87 24.36 8.65
N LYS A 910 -50.04 23.37 7.76
CA LYS A 910 -50.40 23.60 6.35
C LYS A 910 -51.74 24.34 6.22
N THR A 911 -52.71 24.00 7.05
CA THR A 911 -54.01 24.68 7.08
C THR A 911 -53.86 26.12 7.56
N TYR A 912 -53.02 26.38 8.57
CA TYR A 912 -52.69 27.73 9.03
C TYR A 912 -52.10 28.57 7.89
N TYR A 913 -51.07 28.07 7.20
CA TYR A 913 -50.44 28.75 6.06
C TYR A 913 -51.42 29.07 4.92
N SER A 914 -52.34 28.15 4.61
CA SER A 914 -53.28 28.31 3.49
C SER A 914 -54.57 29.07 3.83
N SER A 915 -54.85 29.37 5.11
CA SER A 915 -56.15 29.94 5.52
C SER A 915 -56.08 31.20 6.38
N GLU A 916 -54.94 31.51 7.02
CA GLU A 916 -54.81 32.73 7.84
C GLU A 916 -54.87 34.00 6.96
N PRO A 917 -55.84 34.92 7.19
CA PRO A 917 -56.01 36.11 6.36
C PRO A 917 -54.78 37.02 6.26
N ASN A 918 -53.97 37.12 7.32
CA ASN A 918 -52.78 37.98 7.29
C ASN A 918 -51.65 37.41 6.41
N ILE A 919 -51.62 36.08 6.25
CA ILE A 919 -50.74 35.39 5.30
C ILE A 919 -51.30 35.51 3.89
N THR A 920 -52.54 35.04 3.68
CA THR A 920 -53.14 34.93 2.34
C THR A 920 -53.41 36.26 1.64
N ASN A 921 -53.60 37.35 2.38
CA ASN A 921 -53.77 38.69 1.80
C ASN A 921 -52.44 39.46 1.62
N ASN A 922 -51.34 38.95 2.17
CA ASN A 922 -50.01 39.53 1.97
C ASN A 922 -49.27 38.74 0.87
N PRO A 923 -48.94 39.35 -0.28
CA PRO A 923 -48.29 38.65 -1.39
C PRO A 923 -46.96 37.97 -1.03
N GLU A 924 -46.13 38.59 -0.20
CA GLU A 924 -44.81 38.03 0.16
C GLU A 924 -44.96 36.87 1.17
N LEU A 925 -45.84 37.02 2.17
CA LEU A 925 -46.12 35.93 3.11
C LEU A 925 -46.82 34.75 2.43
N ALA A 926 -47.73 35.01 1.49
CA ALA A 926 -48.41 33.95 0.74
C ALA A 926 -47.42 33.11 -0.10
N LYS A 927 -46.43 33.75 -0.75
CA LYS A 927 -45.39 33.04 -1.50
C LYS A 927 -44.49 32.19 -0.61
N LEU A 928 -44.04 32.75 0.52
CA LEU A 928 -43.26 32.00 1.50
C LEU A 928 -44.09 30.83 2.08
N ALA A 929 -45.36 31.07 2.38
CA ALA A 929 -46.29 30.05 2.85
C ALA A 929 -46.48 28.92 1.83
N ASP A 930 -46.59 29.22 0.52
CA ASP A 930 -46.69 28.19 -0.53
C ASP A 930 -45.46 27.26 -0.54
N PHE A 931 -44.25 27.81 -0.34
CA PHE A 931 -43.02 27.03 -0.17
C PHE A 931 -43.05 26.18 1.11
N LEU A 932 -43.41 26.77 2.26
CA LEU A 932 -43.48 26.05 3.53
C LEU A 932 -44.55 24.96 3.54
N ILE A 933 -45.66 25.17 2.82
CA ILE A 933 -46.68 24.15 2.57
C ILE A 933 -46.06 22.95 1.84
N ASN A 934 -45.21 23.19 0.84
CA ASN A 934 -44.51 22.13 0.14
C ASN A 934 -43.57 21.34 1.06
N PHE A 935 -42.87 22.04 1.95
CA PHE A 935 -42.01 21.42 2.96
C PHE A 935 -42.80 20.59 3.98
N CYS A 936 -43.99 21.03 4.36
CA CYS A 936 -44.94 20.19 5.10
C CYS A 936 -45.30 18.92 4.32
N GLU A 937 -45.48 18.97 3.00
CA GLU A 937 -45.72 17.76 2.18
C GLU A 937 -44.52 16.81 2.18
N ILE A 938 -43.28 17.32 2.19
CA ILE A 938 -42.05 16.52 2.35
C ILE A 938 -42.04 15.81 3.70
N LYS A 939 -42.31 16.53 4.81
CA LYS A 939 -42.43 15.94 6.16
C LYS A 939 -43.53 14.89 6.26
N LEU A 940 -44.64 15.12 5.54
CA LEU A 940 -45.75 14.17 5.41
C LEU A 940 -45.47 13.02 4.43
N GLN A 941 -44.29 13.00 3.80
CA GLN A 941 -43.90 12.02 2.78
C GLN A 941 -44.88 11.94 1.59
N ASN A 942 -45.54 13.05 1.27
CA ASN A 942 -46.41 13.18 0.10
C ASN A 942 -45.57 13.55 -1.14
N TRP A 943 -44.64 12.66 -1.49
CA TRP A 943 -43.65 12.86 -2.56
C TRP A 943 -44.23 13.31 -3.90
N PRO A 944 -45.37 12.76 -4.40
CA PRO A 944 -45.92 13.20 -5.68
C PRO A 944 -46.34 14.67 -5.68
N THR A 945 -46.88 15.16 -4.56
CA THR A 945 -47.27 16.57 -4.43
C THR A 945 -46.02 17.44 -4.29
N ALA A 946 -45.07 17.01 -3.46
CA ALA A 946 -43.83 17.74 -3.22
C ALA A 946 -43.00 17.94 -4.50
N ILE A 947 -42.80 16.85 -5.25
CA ILE A 947 -42.08 16.85 -6.51
C ILE A 947 -42.80 17.69 -7.56
N ALA A 948 -44.13 17.55 -7.70
CA ALA A 948 -44.90 18.31 -8.67
C ALA A 948 -44.83 19.82 -8.42
N TRP A 949 -44.74 20.24 -7.15
CA TRP A 949 -44.58 21.65 -6.80
C TRP A 949 -43.22 22.20 -7.26
N PHE A 950 -42.10 21.51 -6.96
CA PHE A 950 -40.78 21.96 -7.45
C PHE A 950 -40.73 21.97 -8.98
N GLU A 951 -41.30 20.95 -9.64
CA GLU A 951 -41.38 20.93 -11.11
C GLU A 951 -42.17 22.12 -11.67
N ASP A 952 -43.23 22.57 -10.98
CA ASP A 952 -43.98 23.76 -11.37
C ASP A 952 -43.15 25.03 -11.20
N VAL A 953 -42.41 25.17 -10.10
CA VAL A 953 -41.46 26.29 -9.89
C VAL A 953 -40.38 26.30 -10.97
N ILE A 954 -39.82 25.14 -11.33
CA ILE A 954 -38.82 25.04 -12.41
C ILE A 954 -39.41 25.41 -13.78
N GLN A 955 -40.69 25.09 -14.04
CA GLN A 955 -41.35 25.47 -15.29
C GLN A 955 -41.77 26.93 -15.34
N ASN A 956 -42.07 27.52 -14.18
CA ASN A 956 -42.61 28.87 -14.06
C ASN A 956 -41.83 29.71 -13.02
N PRO A 957 -40.49 29.82 -13.13
CA PRO A 957 -39.71 30.45 -12.09
C PRO A 957 -39.94 31.97 -12.08
N GLU A 958 -40.01 32.59 -10.90
CA GLU A 958 -40.09 34.05 -10.78
C GLU A 958 -38.72 34.70 -11.10
N SER A 959 -37.64 34.04 -10.68
CA SER A 959 -36.25 34.48 -10.84
C SER A 959 -35.33 33.33 -11.28
N LEU A 960 -34.08 33.63 -11.64
CA LEU A 960 -33.10 32.61 -11.96
C LEU A 960 -32.79 31.75 -10.71
N GLU A 961 -32.66 32.42 -9.58
CA GLU A 961 -32.42 31.89 -8.25
C GLU A 961 -33.50 30.87 -7.88
N ASP A 962 -34.78 31.21 -8.03
CA ASP A 962 -35.90 30.30 -7.73
C ASP A 962 -35.83 29.02 -8.57
N SER A 963 -35.39 29.13 -9.84
CA SER A 963 -35.22 27.95 -10.70
C SER A 963 -34.05 27.08 -10.24
N ILE A 964 -32.92 27.68 -9.85
CA ILE A 964 -31.74 26.97 -9.38
C ILE A 964 -32.05 26.23 -8.08
N PHE A 965 -32.61 26.94 -7.11
CA PHE A 965 -32.95 26.39 -5.80
C PHE A 965 -33.97 25.26 -5.94
N ALA A 966 -35.03 25.45 -6.74
CA ALA A 966 -36.00 24.39 -6.98
C ALA A 966 -35.39 23.12 -7.61
N ILE A 967 -34.35 23.23 -8.45
CA ILE A 967 -33.64 22.05 -9.00
C ILE A 967 -32.84 21.36 -7.90
N ILE A 968 -32.10 22.12 -7.08
CA ILE A 968 -31.32 21.60 -5.95
C ILE A 968 -32.25 20.89 -4.96
N ASP A 969 -33.31 21.56 -4.53
CA ASP A 969 -34.26 21.03 -3.54
C ASP A 969 -35.04 19.83 -4.07
N LEU A 970 -35.35 19.80 -5.37
CA LEU A 970 -35.94 18.62 -6.02
C LEU A 970 -34.97 17.43 -5.99
N GLY A 971 -33.69 17.66 -6.29
CA GLY A 971 -32.64 16.65 -6.19
C GLY A 971 -32.51 16.09 -4.77
N TYR A 972 -32.50 16.98 -3.77
CA TYR A 972 -32.46 16.61 -2.36
C TYR A 972 -33.73 15.87 -1.91
N THR A 973 -34.90 16.29 -2.39
CA THR A 973 -36.19 15.62 -2.12
C THR A 973 -36.17 14.17 -2.64
N TYR A 974 -35.56 13.91 -3.79
CA TYR A 974 -35.37 12.55 -4.28
C TYR A 974 -34.48 11.71 -3.34
N PHE A 975 -33.43 12.30 -2.77
CA PHE A 975 -32.57 11.62 -1.79
C PHE A 975 -33.34 11.25 -0.51
N LEU A 976 -34.11 12.20 0.05
CA LEU A 976 -34.98 11.96 1.21
C LEU A 976 -36.01 10.86 0.93
N MET A 977 -36.63 10.89 -0.26
CA MET A 977 -37.60 9.86 -0.68
C MET A 977 -36.96 8.46 -0.72
N GLU A 978 -35.76 8.33 -1.29
CA GLU A 978 -35.07 7.05 -1.40
C GLU A 978 -34.65 6.50 -0.02
N ASN A 979 -34.15 7.37 0.86
CA ASN A 979 -33.79 7.00 2.24
C ASN A 979 -35.00 6.63 3.10
N GLY A 980 -36.15 7.25 2.85
CA GLY A 980 -37.43 6.94 3.50
C GLY A 980 -38.02 5.56 3.14
N GLY A 981 -37.29 4.71 2.40
CA GLY A 981 -37.71 3.35 2.04
C GLY A 981 -38.59 3.27 0.79
N PHE A 982 -38.82 4.38 0.09
CA PHE A 982 -39.53 4.37 -1.19
C PHE A 982 -38.57 3.98 -2.32
N LYS A 983 -38.75 2.78 -2.88
CA LYS A 983 -38.00 2.37 -4.09
C LYS A 983 -38.37 3.28 -5.27
N SER A 984 -37.35 3.61 -6.07
CA SER A 984 -37.23 4.50 -7.25
C SER A 984 -38.29 4.46 -8.37
N ALA A 985 -39.49 3.93 -8.14
CA ALA A 985 -40.55 3.78 -9.13
C ALA A 985 -41.29 5.09 -9.47
N TYR A 986 -41.37 6.05 -8.54
CA TYR A 986 -41.92 7.36 -8.83
C TYR A 986 -40.80 8.27 -9.33
N VAL A 987 -40.95 8.72 -10.58
CA VAL A 987 -40.13 9.75 -11.19
C VAL A 987 -41.12 10.80 -11.67
N GLY A 988 -40.86 12.07 -11.33
CA GLY A 988 -41.69 13.18 -11.80
C GLY A 988 -41.58 13.37 -13.31
N ASN A 989 -42.15 14.46 -13.83
CA ASN A 989 -42.04 14.80 -15.25
C ASN A 989 -40.63 15.25 -15.64
N MET A 990 -39.76 15.57 -14.69
CA MET A 990 -38.39 16.06 -14.89
C MET A 990 -37.32 15.07 -14.41
N ALA A 991 -37.37 13.84 -14.94
CA ALA A 991 -36.44 12.77 -14.60
C ALA A 991 -34.95 13.13 -14.69
N GLN A 992 -34.58 14.12 -15.52
CA GLN A 992 -33.20 14.57 -15.68
C GLN A 992 -32.58 15.24 -14.45
N TYR A 993 -33.40 15.73 -13.50
CA TYR A 993 -32.92 16.35 -12.25
C TYR A 993 -32.89 15.38 -11.07
N LYS A 994 -33.19 14.10 -11.32
CA LYS A 994 -33.05 13.07 -10.30
C LYS A 994 -31.58 12.64 -10.21
N PRO A 995 -30.88 12.84 -9.08
CA PRO A 995 -29.49 12.42 -8.94
C PRO A 995 -29.37 10.90 -8.92
N VAL A 996 -28.26 10.39 -9.47
CA VAL A 996 -27.94 8.95 -9.47
C VAL A 996 -27.10 8.51 -8.28
N SER A 997 -26.45 9.46 -7.62
CA SER A 997 -25.66 9.27 -6.40
C SER A 997 -25.60 10.57 -5.63
N ARG A 998 -25.25 10.49 -4.34
CA ARG A 998 -25.03 11.68 -3.51
C ARG A 998 -23.90 12.57 -4.03
N LYS A 999 -22.80 11.95 -4.48
CA LYS A 999 -21.69 12.68 -5.09
C LYS A 999 -22.13 13.48 -6.32
N GLN A 1000 -22.94 12.86 -7.19
CA GLN A 1000 -23.49 13.57 -8.35
C GLN A 1000 -24.40 14.73 -7.92
N PHE A 1001 -25.24 14.53 -6.90
CA PHE A 1001 -26.08 15.58 -6.35
C PHE A 1001 -25.25 16.78 -5.85
N GLU A 1002 -24.19 16.53 -5.09
CA GLU A 1002 -23.29 17.57 -4.57
C GLU A 1002 -22.58 18.31 -5.71
N GLU A 1003 -22.06 17.60 -6.71
CA GLU A 1003 -21.45 18.20 -7.91
C GLU A 1003 -22.44 19.05 -8.71
N ASP A 1004 -23.68 18.56 -8.90
CA ASP A 1004 -24.74 19.28 -9.60
C ASP A 1004 -25.19 20.52 -8.81
N ARG A 1005 -25.33 20.40 -7.48
CA ARG A 1005 -25.67 21.52 -6.61
C ARG A 1005 -24.61 22.61 -6.66
N ASP A 1006 -23.34 22.25 -6.47
CA ASP A 1006 -22.23 23.22 -6.45
C ASP A 1006 -22.09 23.90 -7.81
N TYR A 1007 -22.30 23.13 -8.90
CA TYR A 1007 -22.41 23.69 -10.24
C TYR A 1007 -23.57 24.69 -10.35
N LEU A 1008 -24.76 24.31 -9.89
CA LEU A 1008 -25.96 25.15 -9.99
C LEU A 1008 -25.86 26.43 -9.17
N LEU A 1009 -25.32 26.36 -7.95
CA LEU A 1009 -25.07 27.53 -7.11
C LEU A 1009 -24.14 28.52 -7.80
N SER A 1010 -23.07 28.03 -8.46
CA SER A 1010 -22.12 28.90 -9.15
C SER A 1010 -22.65 29.69 -10.35
N LEU A 1011 -23.91 29.48 -10.70
CA LEU A 1011 -24.59 30.22 -11.77
C LEU A 1011 -25.28 31.49 -11.25
N LEU A 1012 -25.36 31.65 -9.92
CA LEU A 1012 -25.94 32.83 -9.29
C LEU A 1012 -25.04 34.06 -9.54
N PRO A 1013 -25.63 35.27 -9.65
CA PRO A 1013 -24.83 36.48 -9.86
C PRO A 1013 -23.87 36.70 -8.69
N GLY A 1014 -22.57 36.79 -8.98
CA GLY A 1014 -21.56 36.87 -7.94
C GLY A 1014 -21.28 35.54 -7.26
N ASP A 1015 -21.22 34.45 -8.02
CA ASP A 1015 -20.32 33.35 -7.71
C ASP A 1015 -19.26 33.33 -8.83
N GLU A 1016 -17.98 33.22 -8.49
CA GLU A 1016 -17.01 32.77 -9.47
C GLU A 1016 -17.52 31.46 -10.09
N LEU A 1017 -17.37 31.33 -11.42
CA LEU A 1017 -17.65 30.08 -12.14
C LEU A 1017 -17.11 28.89 -11.33
N SER A 1018 -17.98 27.94 -10.93
CA SER A 1018 -17.57 26.76 -10.14
C SER A 1018 -16.39 26.05 -10.80
N LYS A 1019 -15.63 25.28 -10.03
CA LYS A 1019 -14.62 24.37 -10.58
C LYS A 1019 -15.19 23.50 -11.71
N SER A 1020 -16.41 22.96 -11.55
CA SER A 1020 -17.08 22.16 -12.58
C SER A 1020 -17.47 22.98 -13.82
N MET A 1021 -17.86 24.25 -13.66
CA MET A 1021 -18.09 25.14 -14.79
C MET A 1021 -16.78 25.56 -15.48
N LYS A 1022 -15.73 25.90 -14.73
CA LYS A 1022 -14.37 26.19 -15.23
C LYS A 1022 -13.83 24.97 -16.00
N GLU A 1023 -14.05 23.75 -15.50
CA GLU A 1023 -13.71 22.50 -16.18
C GLU A 1023 -14.55 22.27 -17.45
N SER A 1024 -15.88 22.43 -17.37
CA SER A 1024 -16.78 22.29 -18.52
C SER A 1024 -16.44 23.28 -19.62
N LEU A 1025 -16.15 24.53 -19.27
CA LEU A 1025 -15.68 25.57 -20.18
C LEU A 1025 -14.25 25.27 -20.68
N GLY A 1026 -13.39 24.69 -19.84
CA GLY A 1026 -12.07 24.20 -20.19
C GLY A 1026 -12.11 23.09 -21.24
N GLN A 1027 -13.09 22.19 -21.16
CA GLN A 1027 -13.30 21.07 -22.08
C GLN A 1027 -13.93 21.46 -23.43
N LEU A 1028 -14.58 22.63 -23.53
CA LEU A 1028 -15.09 23.11 -24.81
C LEU A 1028 -13.97 23.21 -25.84
N LYS A 1029 -14.25 22.81 -27.07
CA LYS A 1029 -13.39 23.06 -28.23
C LYS A 1029 -13.69 24.44 -28.82
N SER A 1030 -12.76 24.98 -29.60
CA SER A 1030 -12.97 26.25 -30.31
C SER A 1030 -14.24 26.20 -31.18
N GLY A 1031 -15.17 27.14 -30.94
CA GLY A 1031 -16.43 27.25 -31.64
C GLY A 1031 -17.57 26.35 -31.13
N GLU A 1032 -17.40 25.67 -29.99
CA GLU A 1032 -18.47 24.94 -29.31
C GLU A 1032 -19.28 25.85 -28.36
N LEU A 1033 -20.54 25.50 -28.16
CA LEU A 1033 -21.46 26.16 -27.23
C LEU A 1033 -21.63 25.31 -25.96
N LEU A 1034 -21.68 25.97 -24.81
CA LEU A 1034 -22.27 25.36 -23.62
C LEU A 1034 -23.81 25.38 -23.74
N GLN A 1035 -24.46 24.49 -23.00
CA GLN A 1035 -25.91 24.61 -22.77
C GLN A 1035 -26.18 25.98 -22.14
N ASN A 1036 -27.22 26.70 -22.60
CA ASN A 1036 -27.54 28.02 -22.08
C ASN A 1036 -27.99 27.90 -20.62
N ILE A 1037 -27.70 28.92 -19.84
CA ILE A 1037 -27.90 28.89 -18.39
C ILE A 1037 -28.58 30.19 -17.94
N PRO A 1038 -29.72 30.11 -17.25
CA PRO A 1038 -30.48 28.88 -16.96
C PRO A 1038 -31.15 28.30 -18.21
N ASN A 1039 -31.56 27.03 -18.17
CA ASN A 1039 -32.45 26.41 -19.16
C ASN A 1039 -33.36 25.34 -18.48
N PRO A 1040 -34.69 25.55 -18.39
CA PRO A 1040 -35.47 26.66 -18.95
C PRO A 1040 -35.15 28.02 -18.32
N PHE A 1041 -35.57 29.11 -18.96
CA PHE A 1041 -35.36 30.47 -18.43
C PHE A 1041 -36.49 31.43 -18.76
N LYS A 1042 -36.66 32.44 -17.91
CA LYS A 1042 -37.58 33.56 -18.07
C LYS A 1042 -36.78 34.86 -18.16
N GLY A 1043 -37.17 35.76 -19.05
CA GLY A 1043 -36.47 37.04 -19.21
C GLY A 1043 -35.17 36.89 -19.99
N SER A 1044 -34.06 36.52 -19.35
CA SER A 1044 -32.76 36.34 -20.02
C SER A 1044 -32.03 35.05 -19.63
N THR A 1045 -31.08 34.65 -20.46
CA THR A 1045 -30.17 33.51 -20.25
C THR A 1045 -28.80 33.84 -20.80
N GLN A 1046 -27.75 33.16 -20.35
CA GLN A 1046 -26.41 33.31 -20.87
C GLN A 1046 -26.04 32.14 -21.78
N ILE A 1047 -25.41 32.44 -22.91
CA ILE A 1047 -24.91 31.46 -23.88
C ILE A 1047 -23.39 31.56 -23.94
N TYR A 1048 -22.70 30.60 -23.32
CA TYR A 1048 -21.24 30.52 -23.28
C TYR A 1048 -20.66 29.81 -24.51
N TYR A 1049 -19.48 30.25 -24.94
CA TYR A 1049 -18.71 29.66 -26.03
C TYR A 1049 -17.21 29.88 -25.84
N LYS A 1050 -16.37 29.05 -26.48
CA LYS A 1050 -14.92 29.16 -26.43
C LYS A 1050 -14.31 29.40 -27.80
N LEU A 1051 -13.23 30.18 -27.85
CA LEU A 1051 -12.40 30.41 -29.03
C LEU A 1051 -10.94 30.09 -28.70
N GLU A 1052 -10.24 29.34 -29.56
CA GLU A 1052 -8.78 29.15 -29.43
C GLU A 1052 -8.00 30.37 -29.91
N GLU A 1053 -8.46 31.03 -30.97
CA GLU A 1053 -7.83 32.20 -31.57
C GLU A 1053 -8.88 33.27 -31.89
N ALA A 1054 -8.43 34.48 -32.19
CA ALA A 1054 -9.33 35.58 -32.49
C ALA A 1054 -10.18 35.30 -33.74
N ALA A 1055 -11.51 35.36 -33.62
CA ALA A 1055 -12.43 35.01 -34.70
C ALA A 1055 -13.71 35.86 -34.68
N ALA A 1056 -14.34 36.02 -35.85
CA ALA A 1056 -15.61 36.71 -35.97
C ALA A 1056 -16.77 35.81 -35.52
N VAL A 1057 -17.54 36.24 -34.51
CA VAL A 1057 -18.61 35.44 -33.89
C VAL A 1057 -20.00 36.04 -34.17
N ASN A 1058 -20.95 35.16 -34.52
CA ASN A 1058 -22.35 35.52 -34.63
C ASN A 1058 -23.24 34.41 -34.05
N ILE A 1059 -23.98 34.71 -32.98
CA ILE A 1059 -24.97 33.80 -32.41
C ILE A 1059 -26.34 34.08 -33.03
N ARG A 1060 -27.08 33.03 -33.34
CA ARG A 1060 -28.40 33.09 -33.98
C ARG A 1060 -29.36 32.19 -33.23
N VAL A 1061 -30.55 32.69 -32.96
CA VAL A 1061 -31.61 31.96 -32.26
C VAL A 1061 -32.80 31.80 -33.18
N TYR A 1062 -33.35 30.59 -33.24
CA TYR A 1062 -34.44 30.16 -34.11
C TYR A 1062 -35.58 29.62 -33.27
N ASN A 1063 -36.83 29.83 -33.70
CA ASN A 1063 -37.98 29.13 -33.12
C ASN A 1063 -38.06 27.66 -33.58
N TYR A 1064 -38.99 26.90 -33.01
CA TYR A 1064 -39.21 25.48 -33.38
C TYR A 1064 -39.52 25.24 -34.87
N SER A 1065 -39.99 26.26 -35.60
CA SER A 1065 -40.24 26.19 -37.06
C SER A 1065 -39.00 26.53 -37.89
N GLY A 1066 -37.85 26.76 -37.26
CA GLY A 1066 -36.59 27.14 -37.91
C GLY A 1066 -36.53 28.61 -38.35
N GLN A 1067 -37.47 29.46 -37.94
CA GLN A 1067 -37.42 30.88 -38.25
C GLN A 1067 -36.45 31.59 -37.31
N LEU A 1068 -35.54 32.39 -37.86
CA LEU A 1068 -34.61 33.21 -37.07
C LEU A 1068 -35.40 34.27 -36.30
N VAL A 1069 -35.29 34.26 -34.99
CA VAL A 1069 -35.99 35.18 -34.08
C VAL A 1069 -35.06 36.26 -33.50
N LYS A 1070 -33.79 35.95 -33.25
CA LYS A 1070 -32.80 36.92 -32.76
C LYS A 1070 -31.39 36.58 -33.30
N SER A 1071 -30.53 37.58 -33.40
CA SER A 1071 -29.12 37.37 -33.75
C SER A 1071 -28.23 38.40 -33.07
N TYR A 1072 -27.09 37.93 -32.55
CA TYR A 1072 -26.07 38.70 -31.86
C TYR A 1072 -24.80 38.66 -32.70
N ASN A 1073 -24.38 39.80 -33.23
CA ASN A 1073 -23.13 39.91 -33.99
C ASN A 1073 -22.06 40.50 -33.08
N GLU A 1074 -21.24 39.61 -32.53
CA GLU A 1074 -20.21 39.93 -31.54
C GLU A 1074 -18.94 40.51 -32.19
N GLY A 1075 -18.86 40.55 -33.51
CA GLY A 1075 -17.66 40.98 -34.22
C GLY A 1075 -16.48 40.04 -33.98
N VAL A 1076 -15.25 40.56 -34.06
CA VAL A 1076 -14.05 39.78 -33.77
C VAL A 1076 -13.82 39.75 -32.26
N LYS A 1077 -13.83 38.56 -31.68
CA LYS A 1077 -13.49 38.31 -30.27
C LYS A 1077 -12.12 37.64 -30.18
N THR A 1078 -11.39 37.89 -29.10
CA THR A 1078 -10.07 37.27 -28.83
C THR A 1078 -10.21 35.79 -28.47
N GLY A 1079 -9.09 35.04 -28.46
CA GLY A 1079 -9.09 33.69 -27.89
C GLY A 1079 -9.46 33.73 -26.40
N GLY A 1080 -10.18 32.71 -25.92
CA GLY A 1080 -10.72 32.62 -24.57
C GLY A 1080 -12.19 32.18 -24.54
N VAL A 1081 -12.73 32.13 -23.32
CA VAL A 1081 -14.16 31.87 -23.07
C VAL A 1081 -14.90 33.19 -23.08
N HIS A 1082 -16.07 33.20 -23.71
CA HIS A 1082 -16.94 34.37 -23.84
C HIS A 1082 -18.40 33.94 -23.64
N TYR A 1083 -19.28 34.91 -23.41
CA TYR A 1083 -20.72 34.66 -23.37
C TYR A 1083 -21.50 35.77 -24.09
N VAL A 1084 -22.76 35.49 -24.42
CA VAL A 1084 -23.75 36.49 -24.79
C VAL A 1084 -24.99 36.34 -23.92
N GLU A 1085 -25.53 37.47 -23.46
CA GLU A 1085 -26.83 37.51 -22.78
C GLU A 1085 -27.95 37.50 -23.82
N PHE A 1086 -28.76 36.45 -23.78
CA PHE A 1086 -29.95 36.29 -24.59
C PHE A 1086 -31.19 36.72 -23.81
N ASP A 1087 -31.69 37.91 -24.13
CA ASP A 1087 -32.97 38.40 -23.67
C ASP A 1087 -34.12 37.82 -24.52
N ALA A 1088 -35.05 37.12 -23.88
CA ALA A 1088 -36.25 36.53 -24.46
C ALA A 1088 -37.53 37.36 -24.20
N ASN A 1089 -37.43 38.58 -23.67
CA ASN A 1089 -38.60 39.42 -23.42
C ASN A 1089 -39.44 39.61 -24.69
N GLY A 1090 -40.74 39.34 -24.58
CA GLY A 1090 -41.69 39.39 -25.68
C GLY A 1090 -41.74 38.13 -26.56
N MET A 1091 -40.90 37.12 -26.32
CA MET A 1091 -40.96 35.83 -27.02
C MET A 1091 -42.10 34.96 -26.47
N SER A 1092 -42.54 33.99 -27.28
CA SER A 1092 -43.57 33.02 -26.86
C SER A 1092 -42.92 31.92 -26.04
N HIS A 1093 -43.62 31.39 -25.03
CA HIS A 1093 -43.18 30.17 -24.35
C HIS A 1093 -42.93 29.04 -25.38
N GLY A 1094 -41.86 28.27 -25.19
CA GLY A 1094 -41.59 27.09 -26.01
C GLY A 1094 -40.11 26.86 -26.29
N ILE A 1095 -39.85 25.91 -27.18
CA ILE A 1095 -38.50 25.49 -27.56
C ILE A 1095 -37.93 26.38 -28.67
N TYR A 1096 -36.70 26.81 -28.45
CA TYR A 1096 -35.87 27.53 -29.40
C TYR A 1096 -34.55 26.79 -29.60
N PHE A 1097 -33.87 27.10 -30.69
CA PHE A 1097 -32.56 26.56 -31.01
C PHE A 1097 -31.59 27.71 -31.24
N TYR A 1098 -30.38 27.62 -30.72
CA TYR A 1098 -29.35 28.60 -30.97
C TYR A 1098 -28.13 27.96 -31.61
N SER A 1099 -27.46 28.73 -32.47
CA SER A 1099 -26.28 28.31 -33.19
C SER A 1099 -25.23 29.40 -33.17
N ILE A 1100 -23.96 29.01 -33.00
CA ILE A 1100 -22.82 29.90 -33.15
C ILE A 1100 -22.25 29.80 -34.55
N LYS A 1101 -21.93 30.94 -35.15
CA LYS A 1101 -21.15 31.04 -36.37
C LYS A 1101 -19.78 31.64 -36.06
N VAL A 1102 -18.73 30.91 -36.42
CA VAL A 1102 -17.34 31.35 -36.33
C VAL A 1102 -16.82 31.58 -37.74
N ASN A 1103 -16.33 32.79 -38.03
CA ASN A 1103 -15.87 33.22 -39.36
C ASN A 1103 -16.91 32.92 -40.47
N GLY A 1104 -18.19 33.13 -40.15
CA GLY A 1104 -19.31 32.97 -41.08
C GLY A 1104 -19.84 31.53 -41.26
N LYS A 1105 -19.18 30.52 -40.70
CA LYS A 1105 -19.61 29.11 -40.73
C LYS A 1105 -20.27 28.72 -39.41
N THR A 1106 -21.40 28.03 -39.48
CA THR A 1106 -22.02 27.44 -38.28
C THR A 1106 -21.08 26.39 -37.70
N SER A 1107 -20.75 26.51 -36.42
CA SER A 1107 -19.81 25.65 -35.72
C SER A 1107 -20.54 24.67 -34.80
N ASP A 1108 -21.48 25.15 -33.98
CA ASP A 1108 -22.26 24.32 -33.06
C ASP A 1108 -23.72 24.83 -32.94
N SER A 1109 -24.62 24.00 -32.41
CA SER A 1109 -26.01 24.33 -32.13
C SER A 1109 -26.57 23.57 -30.92
N LYS A 1110 -27.42 24.24 -30.14
CA LYS A 1110 -28.05 23.71 -28.93
C LYS A 1110 -29.52 24.13 -28.87
N LYS A 1111 -30.29 23.55 -27.95
CA LYS A 1111 -31.69 23.90 -27.69
C LYS A 1111 -31.80 24.74 -26.42
N MET A 1112 -32.74 25.66 -26.36
CA MET A 1112 -33.13 26.40 -25.16
C MET A 1112 -34.65 26.36 -25.00
N SER A 1113 -35.14 26.48 -23.78
CA SER A 1113 -36.55 26.52 -23.44
C SER A 1113 -36.87 27.87 -22.80
N VAL A 1114 -37.72 28.66 -23.45
CA VAL A 1114 -38.18 29.95 -22.93
C VAL A 1114 -39.49 29.72 -22.19
N VAL A 1115 -39.54 30.16 -20.93
CA VAL A 1115 -40.72 30.16 -20.06
C VAL A 1115 -41.16 31.60 -19.76
N ARG A 1116 -42.45 31.78 -19.43
CA ARG A 1116 -43.10 33.10 -19.43
C ARG A 1116 -43.34 33.67 -18.06
#